data_AF-A0A3M7G9J2-F1
#
_entry.id   AF-A0A3M7G9J2-F1
#
_cell.length_a   1.000
_cell.length_b   1.000
_cell.length_c   1.000
_cell.angle_alpha   90.00
_cell.angle_beta   90.00
_cell.angle_gamma   90.00
#
_symmetry.space_group_name_H-M   'P 1'
#
loop_
_entity.id
_entity.type
_entity.pdbx_description
1 polymer ?
#
loop_
_entity_poly.entity_id
_entity_poly.type
_entity_poly.pdbx_seq_one_letter_code
_entity_poly.pdbx_strand_id
1 'polypeptide(L)'
;MASPANNLLDADLVDFAIECEDRVFYVHRATVCAKSKGIKAMVDVALTVPGHVRVFINDFDQHTIERMLCYIYAGDYDLQNTEELPQKGVAAKDQAKEPIKNFVGDVVESPSPSSLTLVYAGPRPLRNKDHAAISHVRLHAIGKRYEVTGLAALALEKLRSPETYIAAGNFVDVLRVAYQYSAEETDDVRDELFAVVLAQIDNLAANHVFLTQLAEVEELREFAAQLLPYAFGFSAVRYSKSEDKHAKLLALKDETIRLMETEVEMHDARADIYLAKFYAMREKYDGEVTKNERLEKLLTERSKQLEVATAKIADLESAPSPDPAQSEARKTEIIRLQELLKAEHARAVQSQAQLDQSALELQRFKLQLHDRESKIQNLKTQALELQQLAGKYLREREEAREKLREDEASGSVVAEGVIDLVAKHDECRHCGEPQDWWFEWDGSDRAGPSGLTFRCAPSSFFMPPSFAEQAYWDQRFRDNRNAFEWLLPPSDVAQLIGDIIRDASIDSPRILHIGAGTSNLSSHLRNLISDSKDVCNTDFSKEAVAVGKALEAEQVHVAGEFREKENVNECLTLWEQSDHLSADDTNRLLHSDGNNGRLFNTIVDKSTSDAISCGLDVEITLPYAIHSTSFSQTTFDNSVQPYTAKVHPLHLLAVHLAALTEPGKGRWVVVSYNEDRFPFFSPFVATHAEGALRDDIIEAGFPDPKRLWTLVEKRQVKVPPPSLDGGMVTEARRVVHTPDVFHWVYVLARTDVQLMMRDSASG
;
A
#
# COMPACT_ATOMS: atom_id res chain seq x y z
N MET A 1 49.84 6.45 43.57
CA MET A 1 48.64 7.00 44.24
C MET A 1 47.51 6.03 43.97
N ALA A 2 47.07 5.28 44.99
CA ALA A 2 46.11 4.20 44.86
C ALA A 2 44.68 4.76 44.70
N SER A 3 43.91 4.19 43.76
CA SER A 3 42.54 4.61 43.42
C SER A 3 41.56 4.34 44.58
N PRO A 4 40.64 5.27 44.92
CA PRO A 4 39.79 5.18 46.11
C PRO A 4 38.55 4.27 45.95
N ALA A 5 38.62 3.20 45.14
CA ALA A 5 37.44 2.43 44.73
C ALA A 5 37.14 1.16 45.56
N ASN A 6 37.85 0.89 46.66
CA ASN A 6 37.77 -0.43 47.32
C ASN A 6 36.93 -0.51 48.62
N ASN A 7 36.15 0.49 49.00
CA ASN A 7 35.24 0.45 50.17
C ASN A 7 33.96 1.27 49.92
N LEU A 8 33.09 0.87 48.98
CA LEU A 8 31.93 1.71 48.59
C LEU A 8 30.54 1.11 48.88
N LEU A 9 30.41 0.16 49.82
CA LEU A 9 29.13 -0.33 50.33
C LEU A 9 29.23 -0.60 51.85
N ASP A 10 29.64 0.41 52.61
CA ASP A 10 29.56 0.35 54.08
C ASP A 10 28.10 0.57 54.52
N ALA A 11 27.52 -0.38 55.25
CA ALA A 11 26.10 -0.37 55.60
C ALA A 11 25.68 0.83 56.48
N ASP A 12 26.67 1.51 57.08
CA ASP A 12 26.47 2.63 58.00
C ASP A 12 26.29 3.99 57.29
N LEU A 13 26.33 4.05 55.95
CA LEU A 13 26.29 5.31 55.17
C LEU A 13 25.13 5.45 54.17
N VAL A 14 24.26 4.45 54.04
CA VAL A 14 23.08 4.50 53.15
C VAL A 14 22.02 5.46 53.70
N ASP A 15 21.62 6.48 52.92
CA ASP A 15 20.70 7.55 53.35
C ASP A 15 19.36 7.53 52.60
N PHE A 16 19.12 6.52 51.75
CA PHE A 16 17.95 6.43 50.89
C PHE A 16 17.60 4.99 50.50
N ALA A 17 16.32 4.73 50.18
CA ALA A 17 15.85 3.42 49.75
C ALA A 17 15.04 3.48 48.44
N ILE A 18 15.31 2.53 47.55
CA ILE A 18 14.50 2.28 46.35
C ILE A 18 13.72 0.98 46.60
N GLU A 19 12.40 1.04 46.52
CA GLU A 19 11.51 -0.10 46.72
C GLU A 19 10.96 -0.54 45.36
N CYS A 20 11.07 -1.82 45.06
CA CYS A 20 10.52 -2.46 43.88
C CYS A 20 9.82 -3.74 44.31
N GLU A 21 8.51 -3.79 44.12
CA GLU A 21 7.67 -4.91 44.56
C GLU A 21 7.90 -5.25 46.04
N ASP A 22 8.44 -6.44 46.35
CA ASP A 22 8.74 -6.91 47.71
C ASP A 22 10.21 -6.70 48.14
N ARG A 23 11.01 -5.99 47.33
CA ARG A 23 12.45 -5.81 47.56
C ARG A 23 12.83 -4.35 47.78
N VAL A 24 13.66 -4.14 48.81
CA VAL A 24 14.21 -2.83 49.17
C VAL A 24 15.71 -2.79 48.90
N PHE A 25 16.13 -1.79 48.13
CA PHE A 25 17.51 -1.49 47.76
C PHE A 25 17.99 -0.26 48.54
N TYR A 26 18.92 -0.45 49.48
CA TYR A 26 19.52 0.66 50.22
C TYR A 26 20.67 1.27 49.43
N VAL A 27 20.62 2.59 49.23
CA VAL A 27 21.55 3.31 48.34
C VAL A 27 21.97 4.66 48.93
N HIS A 28 23.07 5.19 48.42
CA HIS A 28 23.53 6.55 48.67
C HIS A 28 22.86 7.51 47.69
N ARG A 29 22.00 8.40 48.21
CA ARG A 29 21.28 9.41 47.43
C ARG A 29 22.22 10.26 46.58
N ALA A 30 23.34 10.71 47.16
CA ALA A 30 24.32 11.53 46.45
C ALA A 30 24.88 10.83 45.20
N THR A 31 25.18 9.53 45.30
CA THR A 31 25.73 8.73 44.19
C THR A 31 24.68 8.50 43.10
N VAL A 32 23.47 8.09 43.48
CA VAL A 32 22.40 7.78 42.53
C VAL A 32 21.90 9.06 41.82
N CYS A 33 21.68 10.15 42.56
CA CYS A 33 21.24 11.43 41.98
C CYS A 33 22.31 12.08 41.08
N ALA A 34 23.59 11.80 41.29
CA ALA A 34 24.67 12.30 40.42
C ALA A 34 24.68 11.59 39.06
N LYS A 35 24.21 10.34 39.00
CA LYS A 35 24.24 9.50 37.80
C LYS A 35 22.90 9.39 37.07
N SER A 36 21.79 9.66 37.75
CA SER A 36 20.43 9.59 37.21
C SER A 36 19.65 10.88 37.51
N LYS A 37 19.27 11.60 36.45
CA LYS A 37 18.41 12.78 36.58
C LYS A 37 16.96 12.40 36.93
N GLY A 38 16.47 11.28 36.40
CA GLY A 38 15.12 10.78 36.73
C GLY A 38 14.98 10.42 38.20
N ILE A 39 15.92 9.66 38.77
CA ILE A 39 15.91 9.32 40.19
C ILE A 39 16.12 10.59 41.04
N LYS A 40 16.97 11.53 40.61
CA LYS A 40 17.12 12.82 41.27
C LYS A 40 15.80 13.58 41.37
N ALA A 41 15.01 13.64 40.30
CA ALA A 41 13.70 14.29 40.32
C ALA A 41 12.74 13.59 41.30
N MET A 42 12.72 12.26 41.32
CA MET A 42 11.91 11.49 42.28
C MET A 42 12.33 11.73 43.74
N VAL A 43 13.63 11.81 43.99
CA VAL A 43 14.19 12.14 45.31
C VAL A 43 13.80 13.55 45.74
N ASP A 44 13.93 14.53 44.85
CA ASP A 44 13.59 15.93 45.12
C ASP A 44 12.09 16.07 45.47
N VAL A 45 11.22 15.28 44.83
CA VAL A 45 9.78 15.16 45.20
C VAL A 45 9.59 14.46 46.54
N ALA A 46 10.27 13.32 46.79
CA ALA A 46 10.11 12.55 48.03
C ALA A 46 10.54 13.31 49.29
N LEU A 47 11.49 14.24 49.17
CA LEU A 47 11.97 15.09 50.26
C LEU A 47 10.97 16.19 50.69
N THR A 48 9.83 16.33 49.99
CA THR A 48 8.76 17.27 50.37
C THR A 48 7.82 16.71 51.47
N VAL A 49 7.91 15.41 51.77
CA VAL A 49 7.07 14.73 52.77
C VAL A 49 7.91 14.38 54.02
N PRO A 50 7.47 14.73 55.25
CA PRO A 50 8.22 14.38 56.46
C PRO A 50 8.16 12.88 56.76
N GLY A 51 9.27 12.15 56.62
CA GLY A 51 9.36 10.71 56.91
C GLY A 51 10.44 10.01 56.08
N HIS A 52 10.67 8.70 56.32
CA HIS A 52 11.70 7.91 55.64
C HIS A 52 11.67 8.11 54.12
N VAL A 53 12.82 8.51 53.56
CA VAL A 53 12.97 8.88 52.15
C VAL A 53 13.12 7.62 51.30
N ARG A 54 12.00 7.19 50.71
CA ARG A 54 11.96 6.06 49.78
C ARG A 54 11.22 6.43 48.51
N VAL A 55 11.61 5.79 47.41
CA VAL A 55 10.91 5.90 46.11
C VAL A 55 10.56 4.52 45.60
N PHE A 56 9.42 4.43 44.92
CA PHE A 56 8.93 3.20 44.33
C PHE A 56 9.25 3.17 42.83
N ILE A 57 9.92 2.11 42.38
CA ILE A 57 10.18 1.86 40.96
C ILE A 57 9.63 0.47 40.65
N ASN A 58 8.41 0.42 40.11
CA ASN A 58 7.71 -0.83 39.77
C ASN A 58 7.53 -1.02 38.26
N ASP A 59 8.05 -0.10 37.43
CA ASP A 59 7.96 -0.20 35.97
C ASP A 59 8.99 -1.18 35.37
N PHE A 60 9.86 -1.75 36.20
CA PHE A 60 10.91 -2.70 35.83
C PHE A 60 11.07 -3.77 36.91
N ASP A 61 11.53 -4.96 36.51
CA ASP A 61 11.76 -6.05 37.44
C ASP A 61 12.97 -5.81 38.34
N GLN A 62 12.99 -6.52 39.47
CA GLN A 62 14.01 -6.38 40.51
C GLN A 62 15.44 -6.62 39.99
N HIS A 63 15.65 -7.51 39.02
CA HIS A 63 16.97 -7.79 38.47
C HIS A 63 17.46 -6.64 37.58
N THR A 64 16.55 -6.01 36.83
CA THR A 64 16.88 -4.83 36.02
C THR A 64 17.29 -3.66 36.92
N ILE A 65 16.59 -3.44 38.04
CA ILE A 65 16.95 -2.39 39.01
C ILE A 65 18.28 -2.70 39.69
N GLU A 66 18.49 -3.95 40.12
CA GLU A 66 19.75 -4.40 40.71
C GLU A 66 20.95 -4.13 39.78
N ARG A 67 20.83 -4.48 38.50
CA ARG A 67 21.89 -4.28 37.50
C ARG A 67 22.10 -2.81 37.14
N MET A 68 21.04 -2.00 37.10
CA MET A 68 21.14 -0.54 36.97
C MET A 68 21.95 0.05 38.14
N LEU A 69 21.69 -0.41 39.37
CA LEU A 69 22.43 0.02 40.55
C LEU A 69 23.89 -0.46 40.49
N CYS A 70 24.16 -1.70 40.12
CA CYS A 70 25.53 -2.18 39.89
C CYS A 70 26.28 -1.27 38.92
N TYR A 71 25.65 -0.87 37.80
CA TYR A 71 26.24 0.07 36.87
C TYR A 71 26.52 1.45 37.49
N ILE A 72 25.58 2.00 38.27
CA ILE A 72 25.76 3.32 38.90
C ILE A 72 26.99 3.34 39.83
N TYR A 73 27.25 2.24 40.53
CA TYR A 73 28.38 2.13 41.47
C TYR A 73 29.68 1.66 40.82
N ALA A 74 29.62 0.72 39.89
CA ALA A 74 30.80 0.07 39.31
C ALA A 74 31.23 0.66 37.96
N GLY A 75 30.31 1.37 37.28
CA GLY A 75 30.45 1.72 35.87
C GLY A 75 30.21 0.55 34.91
N ASP A 76 29.87 -0.64 35.44
CA ASP A 76 29.59 -1.83 34.65
C ASP A 76 28.53 -2.73 35.34
N TYR A 77 27.91 -3.64 34.59
CA TYR A 77 27.01 -4.67 35.09
C TYR A 77 27.33 -6.03 34.44
N ASP A 78 27.29 -7.09 35.23
CA ASP A 78 27.51 -8.47 34.78
C ASP A 78 26.20 -9.28 34.86
N LEU A 79 26.07 -10.25 33.96
CA LEU A 79 24.98 -11.22 33.91
C LEU A 79 25.38 -12.60 34.45
N GLN A 80 26.68 -12.88 34.59
CA GLN A 80 27.19 -14.20 34.99
C GLN A 80 27.45 -14.35 36.50
N ASN A 81 27.64 -13.25 37.23
CA ASN A 81 27.96 -13.29 38.67
C ASN A 81 26.80 -12.85 39.56
N THR A 82 26.09 -13.83 40.10
CA THR A 82 25.61 -13.77 41.49
C THR A 82 26.25 -14.94 42.22
N GLU A 83 27.58 -14.87 42.45
CA GLU A 83 28.23 -15.83 43.34
C GLU A 83 27.54 -15.80 44.71
N GLU A 84 27.39 -16.99 45.30
CA GLU A 84 26.66 -17.24 46.54
C GLU A 84 27.12 -16.33 47.68
N LEU A 85 26.32 -15.32 48.04
CA LEU A 85 26.59 -14.52 49.24
C LEU A 85 26.42 -15.40 50.50
N PRO A 86 27.44 -15.49 51.37
CA PRO A 86 27.33 -16.17 52.65
C PRO A 86 26.33 -15.42 53.55
N GLN A 87 25.39 -16.16 54.11
CA GLN A 87 24.46 -15.64 55.11
C GLN A 87 25.23 -15.25 56.38
N LYS A 88 25.37 -13.95 56.66
CA LYS A 88 25.50 -13.51 58.05
C LYS A 88 24.09 -13.37 58.62
N GLY A 89 23.62 -14.46 59.22
CA GLY A 89 22.30 -14.52 59.85
C GLY A 89 22.13 -13.42 60.88
N VAL A 90 21.14 -12.56 60.70
CA VAL A 90 20.55 -11.80 61.81
C VAL A 90 19.30 -12.56 62.21
N ALA A 91 19.46 -13.39 63.23
CA ALA A 91 18.34 -14.00 63.91
C ALA A 91 17.43 -12.90 64.48
N ALA A 92 16.13 -13.07 64.28
CA ALA A 92 15.11 -12.26 64.92
C ALA A 92 15.35 -12.19 66.45
N LYS A 93 15.47 -10.96 67.00
CA LYS A 93 14.88 -10.57 68.30
C LYS A 93 15.11 -9.10 68.68
N ASP A 94 14.14 -8.61 69.44
CA ASP A 94 13.89 -7.29 70.00
C ASP A 94 15.07 -6.57 70.72
N GLN A 95 15.04 -5.23 70.60
CA GLN A 95 15.45 -4.14 71.50
C GLN A 95 16.83 -4.13 72.23
N ALA A 96 17.54 -3.01 71.99
CA ALA A 96 18.34 -2.16 72.91
C ALA A 96 19.86 -2.42 73.16
N LYS A 97 20.62 -1.30 72.99
CA LYS A 97 21.93 -0.87 73.55
C LYS A 97 23.26 -1.43 72.96
N GLU A 98 24.12 -0.49 72.53
CA GLU A 98 25.59 -0.57 72.30
C GLU A 98 26.41 -1.08 73.52
N PRO A 99 27.76 -1.33 73.46
CA PRO A 99 28.77 -1.05 72.40
C PRO A 99 29.80 -2.18 72.07
N ILE A 100 30.62 -1.88 71.05
CA ILE A 100 31.77 -2.56 70.39
C ILE A 100 32.82 -3.24 71.30
N LYS A 101 33.37 -4.41 70.87
CA LYS A 101 34.81 -4.81 71.00
C LYS A 101 35.23 -6.11 70.26
N ASN A 102 36.20 -5.95 69.35
CA ASN A 102 37.40 -6.74 68.95
C ASN A 102 37.46 -8.29 69.01
N PHE A 103 38.00 -8.93 67.95
CA PHE A 103 39.36 -9.55 67.81
C PHE A 103 39.44 -10.40 66.52
N VAL A 104 40.29 -10.04 65.53
CA VAL A 104 41.63 -10.61 65.16
C VAL A 104 41.60 -12.02 64.55
N GLY A 105 42.22 -12.18 63.36
CA GLY A 105 42.68 -13.48 62.86
C GLY A 105 42.86 -13.61 61.35
N ASP A 106 43.93 -13.00 60.82
CA ASP A 106 44.88 -13.43 59.77
C ASP A 106 44.55 -14.41 58.60
N VAL A 107 45.24 -14.09 57.49
CA VAL A 107 45.69 -14.89 56.31
C VAL A 107 44.86 -14.87 55.01
N VAL A 108 45.16 -13.85 54.21
CA VAL A 108 45.57 -13.85 52.79
C VAL A 108 45.28 -15.09 51.94
N GLU A 109 44.33 -14.95 51.02
CA GLU A 109 44.47 -15.33 49.61
C GLU A 109 43.86 -14.23 48.73
N SER A 110 44.56 -13.90 47.65
CA SER A 110 44.36 -12.74 46.76
C SER A 110 42.95 -12.65 46.14
N PRO A 111 42.24 -11.50 46.22
CA PRO A 111 40.96 -11.35 45.56
C PRO A 111 41.12 -10.85 44.12
N SER A 112 40.44 -11.55 43.21
CA SER A 112 40.06 -11.05 41.89
C SER A 112 39.16 -9.80 42.04
N PRO A 113 39.28 -8.76 41.19
CA PRO A 113 38.64 -7.48 41.43
C PRO A 113 37.24 -7.41 40.80
N SER A 114 36.23 -8.16 41.30
CA SER A 114 34.83 -7.91 40.91
C SER A 114 33.82 -8.65 41.81
N SER A 115 33.33 -8.00 42.88
CA SER A 115 32.03 -8.33 43.49
C SER A 115 31.60 -7.21 44.44
N LEU A 116 30.69 -6.35 43.97
CA LEU A 116 30.03 -5.35 44.80
C LEU A 116 28.83 -6.01 45.51
N THR A 117 28.79 -5.95 46.84
CA THR A 117 27.70 -6.55 47.65
C THR A 117 26.68 -5.50 48.06
N LEU A 118 25.58 -5.37 47.32
CA LEU A 118 24.47 -4.48 47.69
C LEU A 118 23.67 -5.10 48.86
N VAL A 119 23.27 -4.30 49.85
CA VAL A 119 22.58 -4.78 51.06
C VAL A 119 21.08 -4.88 50.79
N TYR A 120 20.51 -6.09 50.95
CA TYR A 120 19.10 -6.39 50.67
C TYR A 120 18.34 -6.86 51.91
N ALA A 121 17.05 -6.52 51.99
CA ALA A 121 16.09 -7.15 52.90
C ALA A 121 14.94 -7.76 52.07
N GLY A 122 14.82 -9.10 52.05
CA GLY A 122 13.76 -9.83 51.34
C GLY A 122 14.14 -11.26 50.90
N PRO A 123 13.19 -12.11 50.48
CA PRO A 123 13.46 -13.42 49.88
C PRO A 123 14.30 -13.28 48.60
N ARG A 124 15.20 -14.24 48.33
CA ARG A 124 16.07 -14.22 47.13
C ARG A 124 15.23 -14.43 45.85
N PRO A 125 15.54 -13.73 44.75
CA PRO A 125 14.99 -14.10 43.45
C PRO A 125 15.48 -15.50 43.04
N LEU A 126 14.58 -16.31 42.50
CA LEU A 126 14.96 -17.48 41.69
C LEU A 126 15.70 -16.98 40.45
N ARG A 127 16.77 -17.67 40.01
CA ARG A 127 17.57 -17.35 38.81
C ARG A 127 16.69 -16.77 37.70
N ASN A 128 17.04 -15.58 37.21
CA ASN A 128 16.38 -14.99 36.05
C ASN A 128 16.51 -15.97 34.88
N LYS A 129 15.37 -16.48 34.38
CA LYS A 129 15.31 -17.46 33.29
C LYS A 129 15.47 -16.82 31.92
N ASP A 130 15.42 -15.48 31.86
CA ASP A 130 15.45 -14.73 30.61
C ASP A 130 16.86 -14.73 30.00
N HIS A 131 16.91 -14.78 28.67
CA HIS A 131 18.16 -14.70 27.92
C HIS A 131 18.93 -13.40 28.21
N ALA A 132 20.27 -13.44 28.15
CA ALA A 132 21.13 -12.29 28.39
C ALA A 132 20.74 -11.04 27.58
N ALA A 133 20.39 -11.24 26.31
CA ALA A 133 19.91 -10.19 25.40
C ALA A 133 18.67 -9.44 25.92
N ILE A 134 17.69 -10.14 26.51
CA ILE A 134 16.51 -9.52 27.12
C ILE A 134 16.93 -8.57 28.25
N SER A 135 17.91 -8.98 29.05
CA SER A 135 18.43 -8.15 30.15
C SER A 135 19.10 -6.87 29.64
N HIS A 136 19.82 -6.93 28.51
CA HIS A 136 20.43 -5.77 27.88
C HIS A 136 19.37 -4.79 27.35
N VAL A 137 18.30 -5.30 26.71
CA VAL A 137 17.18 -4.46 26.24
C VAL A 137 16.50 -3.74 27.41
N ARG A 138 16.23 -4.43 28.52
CA ARG A 138 15.65 -3.80 29.73
C ARG A 138 16.56 -2.75 30.34
N LEU A 139 17.87 -3.01 30.37
CA LEU A 139 18.87 -2.07 30.88
C LEU A 139 19.05 -0.84 29.99
N HIS A 140 18.87 -1.00 28.68
CA HIS A 140 18.80 0.12 27.75
C HIS A 140 17.59 1.00 28.07
N ALA A 141 16.40 0.40 28.16
CA ALA A 141 15.14 1.10 28.41
C ALA A 141 15.13 1.83 29.77
N ILE A 142 15.55 1.18 30.86
CA ILE A 142 15.65 1.83 32.19
C ILE A 142 16.69 2.96 32.21
N GLY A 143 17.78 2.79 31.46
CA GLY A 143 18.83 3.79 31.32
C GLY A 143 18.33 5.06 30.64
N LYS A 144 17.52 4.94 29.57
CA LYS A 144 16.86 6.08 28.93
C LYS A 144 15.77 6.67 29.83
N ARG A 145 14.86 5.84 30.39
CA ARG A 145 13.72 6.31 31.20
C ARG A 145 14.13 7.13 32.43
N TYR A 146 15.17 6.69 33.15
CA TYR A 146 15.66 7.40 34.34
C TYR A 146 16.88 8.28 34.06
N GLU A 147 17.23 8.48 32.79
CA GLU A 147 18.38 9.29 32.36
C GLU A 147 19.67 8.91 33.11
N VAL A 148 19.96 7.61 33.18
CA VAL A 148 21.18 7.07 33.79
C VAL A 148 22.34 7.26 32.81
N THR A 149 23.27 8.15 33.15
CA THR A 149 24.34 8.57 32.25
C THR A 149 25.20 7.39 31.81
N GLY A 150 25.20 7.08 30.51
CA GLY A 150 26.04 6.04 29.88
C GLY A 150 25.51 4.61 29.92
N LEU A 151 24.43 4.33 30.67
CA LEU A 151 23.91 2.96 30.82
C LEU A 151 23.31 2.42 29.51
N ALA A 152 22.52 3.25 28.81
CA ALA A 152 21.90 2.85 27.55
C ALA A 152 22.96 2.52 26.48
N ALA A 153 24.00 3.34 26.35
CA ALA A 153 25.09 3.11 25.41
C ALA A 153 25.84 1.79 25.71
N LEU A 154 26.16 1.52 26.98
CA LEU A 154 26.81 0.27 27.38
C LEU A 154 25.89 -0.95 27.14
N ALA A 155 24.59 -0.81 27.38
CA ALA A 155 23.63 -1.89 27.14
C ALA A 155 23.47 -2.22 25.66
N LEU A 156 23.47 -1.20 24.80
CA LEU A 156 23.48 -1.40 23.35
C LEU A 156 24.79 -2.05 22.89
N GLU A 157 25.95 -1.61 23.41
CA GLU A 157 27.25 -2.22 23.11
C GLU A 157 27.28 -3.71 23.47
N LYS A 158 26.75 -4.08 24.63
CA LYS A 158 26.66 -5.48 25.09
C LYS A 158 25.61 -6.31 24.33
N LEU A 159 24.69 -5.69 23.60
CA LEU A 159 23.70 -6.36 22.76
C LEU A 159 24.24 -6.74 21.37
N ARG A 160 25.31 -6.08 20.89
CA ARG A 160 25.90 -6.23 19.54
C ARG A 160 26.59 -7.58 19.26
N SER A 161 26.30 -8.62 20.04
CA SER A 161 26.73 -10.01 19.76
C SER A 161 25.55 -10.89 19.32
N PRO A 162 24.98 -10.64 18.12
CA PRO A 162 23.71 -11.22 17.67
C PRO A 162 23.72 -12.74 17.51
N GLU A 163 24.87 -13.34 17.22
CA GLU A 163 25.03 -14.78 17.04
C GLU A 163 24.55 -15.59 18.26
N THR A 164 24.62 -15.01 19.46
CA THR A 164 24.29 -15.70 20.72
C THR A 164 22.80 -15.91 20.97
N TYR A 165 21.94 -14.95 20.59
CA TYR A 165 20.48 -15.04 20.83
C TYR A 165 19.68 -15.52 19.61
N ILE A 166 20.25 -15.43 18.40
CA ILE A 166 19.65 -16.01 17.19
C ILE A 166 19.79 -17.54 17.21
N ALA A 167 20.99 -18.05 17.47
CA ALA A 167 21.25 -19.49 17.55
C ALA A 167 20.47 -20.19 18.68
N ALA A 168 20.13 -19.44 19.74
CA ALA A 168 19.38 -19.94 20.88
C ALA A 168 17.85 -19.94 20.68
N GLY A 169 17.34 -19.48 19.54
CA GLY A 169 15.90 -19.42 19.25
C GLY A 169 15.11 -18.35 20.03
N ASN A 170 15.80 -17.47 20.76
CA ASN A 170 15.19 -16.45 21.64
C ASN A 170 14.98 -15.10 20.93
N PHE A 171 15.28 -15.01 19.63
CA PHE A 171 15.30 -13.75 18.90
C PHE A 171 13.93 -13.05 18.88
N VAL A 172 12.84 -13.80 18.74
CA VAL A 172 11.48 -13.25 18.80
C VAL A 172 11.16 -12.70 20.19
N ASP A 173 11.61 -13.37 21.25
CA ASP A 173 11.41 -12.88 22.62
C ASP A 173 12.20 -11.59 22.87
N VAL A 174 13.39 -11.45 22.27
CA VAL A 174 14.20 -10.21 22.30
C VAL A 174 13.48 -9.09 21.56
N LEU A 175 12.95 -9.35 20.35
CA LEU A 175 12.14 -8.40 19.60
C LEU A 175 10.90 -7.98 20.39
N ARG A 176 10.17 -8.94 20.98
CA ARG A 176 8.96 -8.66 21.78
C ARG A 176 9.28 -7.73 22.94
N VAL A 177 10.37 -7.99 23.66
CA VAL A 177 10.82 -7.14 24.77
C VAL A 177 11.28 -5.76 24.29
N ALA A 178 11.91 -5.64 23.12
CA ALA A 178 12.29 -4.33 22.58
C ALA A 178 11.07 -3.49 22.19
N TYR A 179 10.05 -4.12 21.60
CA TYR A 179 8.84 -3.43 21.16
C TYR A 179 7.79 -3.22 22.26
N GLN A 180 7.96 -3.82 23.45
CA GLN A 180 7.09 -3.55 24.60
C GLN A 180 7.36 -2.19 25.28
N TYR A 181 8.53 -1.59 25.07
CA TYR A 181 8.93 -0.29 25.60
C TYR A 181 8.68 0.82 24.57
N SER A 182 8.69 2.11 24.97
CA SER A 182 8.45 3.19 24.02
C SER A 182 9.58 3.29 22.98
N ALA A 183 9.28 3.87 21.82
CA ALA A 183 10.29 4.11 20.79
C ALA A 183 11.45 4.98 21.32
N GLU A 184 11.17 6.02 22.11
CA GLU A 184 12.22 6.86 22.73
C GLU A 184 13.16 6.07 23.67
N GLU A 185 12.68 4.95 24.23
CA GLU A 185 13.44 4.11 25.16
C GLU A 185 14.24 3.00 24.46
N THR A 186 13.92 2.70 23.21
CA THR A 186 14.44 1.51 22.50
C THR A 186 14.72 1.71 21.01
N ASP A 187 14.56 2.90 20.45
CA ASP A 187 14.92 3.27 19.06
C ASP A 187 16.26 2.68 18.60
N ASP A 188 17.35 2.97 19.31
CA ASP A 188 18.70 2.49 18.95
C ASP A 188 18.78 0.95 18.97
N VAL A 189 18.02 0.31 19.86
CA VAL A 189 17.92 -1.16 19.98
C VAL A 189 17.08 -1.73 18.84
N ARG A 190 15.97 -1.09 18.48
CA ARG A 190 15.09 -1.51 17.40
C ARG A 190 15.82 -1.43 16.07
N ASP A 191 16.60 -0.37 15.85
CA ASP A 191 17.43 -0.20 14.65
C ASP A 191 18.49 -1.30 14.52
N GLU A 192 19.20 -1.60 15.62
CA GLU A 192 20.20 -2.68 15.65
C GLU A 192 19.55 -4.06 15.39
N LEU A 193 18.43 -4.36 16.03
CA LEU A 193 17.70 -5.62 15.81
C LEU A 193 17.13 -5.72 14.39
N PHE A 194 16.69 -4.60 13.81
CA PHE A 194 16.22 -4.55 12.42
C PHE A 194 17.37 -4.79 11.43
N ALA A 195 18.55 -4.20 11.67
CA ALA A 195 19.75 -4.44 10.87
C ALA A 195 20.18 -5.92 10.92
N VAL A 196 20.10 -6.55 12.09
CA VAL A 196 20.34 -7.99 12.27
C VAL A 196 19.37 -8.83 11.44
N VAL A 197 18.08 -8.47 11.39
CA VAL A 197 17.10 -9.16 10.55
C VAL A 197 17.38 -8.99 9.08
N LEU A 198 17.69 -7.78 8.61
CA LEU A 198 18.03 -7.55 7.22
C LEU A 198 19.26 -8.36 6.78
N ALA A 199 20.27 -8.49 7.66
CA ALA A 199 21.48 -9.26 7.38
C ALA A 199 21.23 -10.79 7.35
N GLN A 200 20.19 -11.28 8.01
CA GLN A 200 19.86 -12.71 8.08
C GLN A 200 18.48 -13.05 7.50
N ILE A 201 17.94 -12.16 6.66
CA ILE A 201 16.55 -12.25 6.20
C ILE A 201 16.29 -13.56 5.46
N ASP A 202 17.28 -14.08 4.73
CA ASP A 202 17.23 -15.37 4.04
C ASP A 202 17.01 -16.56 4.99
N ASN A 203 17.68 -16.54 6.14
CA ASN A 203 17.61 -17.60 7.14
C ASN A 203 16.37 -17.45 8.02
N LEU A 204 16.01 -16.22 8.39
CA LEU A 204 14.85 -15.92 9.24
C LEU A 204 13.52 -16.08 8.49
N ALA A 205 13.46 -15.72 7.20
CA ALA A 205 12.29 -15.98 6.35
C ALA A 205 12.08 -17.47 6.06
N ALA A 206 13.12 -18.30 6.20
CA ALA A 206 13.00 -19.76 6.14
C ALA A 206 12.54 -20.37 7.48
N ASN A 207 12.55 -19.62 8.58
CA ASN A 207 12.18 -20.10 9.91
C ASN A 207 10.69 -19.86 10.20
N HIS A 208 9.88 -20.92 10.14
CA HIS A 208 8.43 -20.87 10.36
C HIS A 208 8.04 -20.41 11.78
N VAL A 209 8.86 -20.71 12.79
CA VAL A 209 8.61 -20.28 14.18
C VAL A 209 8.73 -18.76 14.28
N PHE A 210 9.72 -18.18 13.61
CA PHE A 210 9.91 -16.74 13.54
C PHE A 210 8.73 -16.03 12.84
N LEU A 211 8.30 -16.50 11.67
CA LEU A 211 7.20 -15.88 10.91
C LEU A 211 5.83 -16.01 11.61
N THR A 212 5.57 -17.16 12.25
CA THR A 212 4.31 -17.39 12.97
C THR A 212 4.21 -16.46 14.17
N GLN A 213 5.27 -16.41 14.99
CA GLN A 213 5.26 -15.52 16.16
C GLN A 213 5.28 -14.03 15.78
N LEU A 214 5.88 -13.67 14.65
CA LEU A 214 5.83 -12.31 14.10
C LEU A 214 4.40 -11.87 13.75
N ALA A 215 3.57 -12.80 13.24
CA ALA A 215 2.18 -12.54 12.88
C ALA A 215 1.23 -12.57 14.09
N GLU A 216 1.53 -13.35 15.12
CA GLU A 216 0.68 -13.56 16.30
C GLU A 216 0.90 -12.53 17.43
N VAL A 217 2.11 -11.98 17.55
CA VAL A 217 2.47 -11.08 18.65
C VAL A 217 2.10 -9.63 18.31
N GLU A 218 1.15 -9.07 19.05
CA GLU A 218 0.63 -7.71 18.82
C GLU A 218 1.73 -6.63 18.91
N GLU A 219 2.68 -6.77 19.84
CA GLU A 219 3.81 -5.84 19.98
C GLU A 219 4.72 -5.81 18.74
N LEU A 220 4.72 -6.86 17.90
CA LEU A 220 5.58 -6.97 16.72
C LEU A 220 4.93 -6.51 15.42
N ARG A 221 3.68 -6.04 15.44
CA ARG A 221 2.99 -5.53 14.23
C ARG A 221 3.73 -4.39 13.54
N GLU A 222 4.29 -3.47 14.33
CA GLU A 222 5.09 -2.35 13.82
C GLU A 222 6.35 -2.85 13.09
N PHE A 223 7.07 -3.78 13.72
CA PHE A 223 8.25 -4.42 13.16
C PHE A 223 7.92 -5.22 11.88
N ALA A 224 6.81 -5.97 11.88
CA ALA A 224 6.34 -6.70 10.70
C ALA A 224 6.04 -5.76 9.53
N ALA A 225 5.37 -4.63 9.78
CA ALA A 225 5.08 -3.62 8.77
C ALA A 225 6.36 -3.00 8.19
N GLN A 226 7.38 -2.76 9.01
CA GLN A 226 8.68 -2.26 8.56
C GLN A 226 9.45 -3.28 7.72
N LEU A 227 9.26 -4.58 7.98
CA LEU A 227 9.90 -5.66 7.23
C LEU A 227 9.25 -5.92 5.87
N LEU A 228 7.95 -5.61 5.70
CA LEU A 228 7.17 -5.89 4.48
C LEU A 228 7.85 -5.41 3.19
N PRO A 229 8.32 -4.14 3.05
CA PRO A 229 8.97 -3.67 1.84
C PRO A 229 10.22 -4.48 1.43
N TYR A 230 10.93 -5.04 2.41
CA TYR A 230 12.11 -5.86 2.21
C TYR A 230 11.77 -7.33 1.90
N ALA A 231 10.64 -7.82 2.44
CA ALA A 231 10.10 -9.14 2.13
C ALA A 231 9.51 -9.23 0.70
N PHE A 232 9.01 -8.13 0.13
CA PHE A 232 8.54 -8.06 -1.27
C PHE A 232 9.66 -8.24 -2.31
N GLY A 233 10.94 -8.12 -1.91
CA GLY A 233 12.08 -8.48 -2.76
C GLY A 233 12.23 -10.00 -2.97
N PHE A 234 11.59 -10.84 -2.15
CA PHE A 234 11.84 -12.28 -2.09
C PHE A 234 10.78 -13.19 -2.71
N SER A 235 9.54 -12.72 -2.87
CA SER A 235 8.52 -13.48 -3.62
C SER A 235 8.85 -13.58 -5.12
N ALA A 236 9.74 -12.72 -5.63
CA ALA A 236 10.26 -12.79 -6.98
C ALA A 236 11.39 -13.83 -7.19
N VAL A 237 11.89 -14.50 -6.13
CA VAL A 237 13.14 -15.29 -6.21
C VAL A 237 12.94 -16.81 -6.28
N ARG A 238 11.77 -17.38 -5.97
CA ARG A 238 11.63 -18.86 -5.85
C ARG A 238 10.93 -19.63 -6.97
N TYR A 239 10.60 -19.00 -8.10
CA TYR A 239 10.20 -19.73 -9.32
C TYR A 239 11.18 -19.49 -10.50
N SER A 240 12.00 -20.52 -10.71
CA SER A 240 12.76 -20.98 -11.89
C SER A 240 13.66 -20.03 -12.70
N LYS A 241 14.92 -20.46 -12.84
CA LYS A 241 15.92 -20.16 -13.88
C LYS A 241 16.44 -18.72 -13.96
N SER A 242 17.56 -18.50 -13.26
CA SER A 242 18.39 -17.27 -13.28
C SER A 242 18.73 -16.77 -14.69
N GLU A 243 18.99 -17.68 -15.64
CA GLU A 243 19.32 -17.31 -17.03
C GLU A 243 18.14 -16.68 -17.79
N ASP A 244 16.90 -17.03 -17.45
CA ASP A 244 15.72 -16.64 -18.23
C ASP A 244 15.14 -15.28 -17.79
N LYS A 245 15.38 -14.83 -16.54
CA LYS A 245 14.90 -13.52 -16.04
C LYS A 245 15.76 -12.35 -16.51
N HIS A 246 17.09 -12.50 -16.54
CA HIS A 246 17.94 -11.47 -17.12
C HIS A 246 17.72 -11.37 -18.63
N ALA A 247 17.56 -12.50 -19.33
CA ALA A 247 17.18 -12.53 -20.74
C ALA A 247 15.79 -11.91 -20.99
N LYS A 248 14.79 -12.18 -20.13
CA LYS A 248 13.46 -11.55 -20.22
C LYS A 248 13.45 -10.07 -19.85
N LEU A 249 14.26 -9.63 -18.88
CA LEU A 249 14.41 -8.21 -18.54
C LEU A 249 15.13 -7.45 -19.65
N LEU A 250 16.15 -8.07 -20.27
CA LEU A 250 16.79 -7.54 -21.48
C LEU A 250 15.83 -7.51 -22.66
N ALA A 251 15.04 -8.56 -22.88
CA ALA A 251 14.02 -8.60 -23.93
C ALA A 251 12.89 -7.57 -23.70
N LEU A 252 12.48 -7.36 -22.45
CA LEU A 252 11.49 -6.35 -22.07
C LEU A 252 12.03 -4.92 -22.19
N LYS A 253 13.32 -4.72 -21.87
CA LYS A 253 14.02 -3.45 -22.12
C LYS A 253 14.18 -3.20 -23.63
N ASP A 254 14.52 -4.22 -24.41
CA ASP A 254 14.62 -4.13 -25.87
C ASP A 254 13.25 -3.86 -26.52
N GLU A 255 12.17 -4.47 -26.00
CA GLU A 255 10.81 -4.20 -26.45
C GLU A 255 10.34 -2.79 -26.08
N THR A 256 10.62 -2.34 -24.86
CA THR A 256 10.33 -0.96 -24.43
C THR A 256 11.08 0.06 -25.29
N ILE A 257 12.34 -0.21 -25.66
CA ILE A 257 13.12 0.65 -26.57
C ILE A 257 12.47 0.67 -27.96
N ARG A 258 12.09 -0.49 -28.52
CA ARG A 258 11.40 -0.57 -29.82
C ARG A 258 10.07 0.18 -29.83
N LEU A 259 9.30 0.10 -28.74
CA LEU A 259 8.04 0.85 -28.60
C LEU A 259 8.29 2.37 -28.53
N MET A 260 9.33 2.81 -27.80
CA MET A 260 9.73 4.21 -27.77
C MET A 260 10.22 4.72 -29.13
N GLU A 261 10.99 3.92 -29.88
CA GLU A 261 11.42 4.24 -31.25
C GLU A 261 10.23 4.34 -32.20
N THR A 262 9.26 3.42 -32.10
CA THR A 262 8.01 3.45 -32.88
C THR A 262 7.17 4.69 -32.56
N GLU A 263 7.06 5.07 -31.29
CA GLU A 263 6.32 6.28 -30.88
C GLU A 263 7.02 7.56 -31.39
N VAL A 264 8.37 7.60 -31.40
CA VAL A 264 9.14 8.69 -32.02
C VAL A 264 8.87 8.76 -33.52
N GLU A 265 8.88 7.64 -34.24
CA GLU A 265 8.53 7.59 -35.67
C GLU A 265 7.09 8.06 -35.92
N MET A 266 6.14 7.70 -35.04
CA MET A 266 4.75 8.18 -35.11
C MET A 266 4.65 9.69 -34.86
N HIS A 267 5.40 10.23 -33.90
CA HIS A 267 5.47 11.67 -33.66
C HIS A 267 6.09 12.43 -34.83
N ASP A 268 7.15 11.90 -35.45
CA ASP A 268 7.77 12.46 -36.64
C ASP A 268 6.82 12.42 -37.85
N ALA A 269 6.14 11.29 -38.09
CA ALA A 269 5.12 11.17 -39.13
C ALA A 269 3.95 12.15 -38.91
N ARG A 270 3.54 12.36 -37.65
CA ARG A 270 2.51 13.34 -37.29
C ARG A 270 3.00 14.77 -37.52
N ALA A 271 4.27 15.05 -37.20
CA ALA A 271 4.91 16.34 -37.47
C ALA A 271 4.97 16.62 -38.98
N ASP A 272 5.31 15.62 -39.81
CA ASP A 272 5.32 15.72 -41.28
C ASP A 272 3.94 16.00 -41.86
N ILE A 273 2.89 15.36 -41.33
CA ILE A 273 1.49 15.67 -41.71
C ILE A 273 1.15 17.13 -41.37
N TYR A 274 1.56 17.63 -40.21
CA TYR A 274 1.36 19.03 -39.84
C TYR A 274 2.20 19.98 -40.68
N LEU A 275 3.42 19.58 -41.06
CA LEU A 275 4.31 20.33 -41.95
C LEU A 275 3.70 20.46 -43.35
N ALA A 276 3.17 19.37 -43.91
CA ALA A 276 2.46 19.37 -45.18
C ALA A 276 1.21 20.28 -45.15
N LYS A 277 0.42 20.20 -44.07
CA LYS A 277 -0.74 21.10 -43.84
C LYS A 277 -0.33 22.56 -43.63
N PHE A 278 0.85 22.81 -43.07
CA PHE A 278 1.42 24.15 -42.92
C PHE A 278 1.82 24.74 -44.28
N TYR A 279 2.56 23.99 -45.10
CA TYR A 279 2.96 24.44 -46.44
C TYR A 279 1.76 24.67 -47.38
N ALA A 280 0.78 23.75 -47.40
CA ALA A 280 -0.43 23.93 -48.19
C ALA A 280 -1.27 25.16 -47.76
N MET A 281 -1.18 25.54 -46.48
CA MET A 281 -1.84 26.75 -46.00
C MET A 281 -1.03 28.02 -46.28
N ARG A 282 0.30 27.93 -46.23
CA ARG A 282 1.19 29.02 -46.61
C ARG A 282 1.02 29.39 -48.09
N GLU A 283 0.89 28.40 -48.97
CA GLU A 283 0.59 28.63 -50.39
C GLU A 283 -0.73 29.39 -50.61
N LYS A 284 -1.78 29.03 -49.83
CA LYS A 284 -3.06 29.76 -49.86
C LYS A 284 -2.93 31.19 -49.33
N TYR A 285 -2.16 31.38 -48.25
CA TYR A 285 -1.87 32.71 -47.71
C TYR A 285 -1.13 33.57 -48.74
N ASP A 286 -0.08 33.06 -49.38
CA ASP A 286 0.71 33.78 -50.38
C ASP A 286 -0.12 34.12 -51.63
N GLY A 287 -1.01 33.21 -52.05
CA GLY A 287 -1.99 33.46 -53.10
C GLY A 287 -2.97 34.59 -52.75
N GLU A 288 -3.44 34.63 -51.51
CA GLU A 288 -4.34 35.68 -51.04
C GLU A 288 -3.62 37.03 -50.87
N VAL A 289 -2.34 37.04 -50.45
CA VAL A 289 -1.48 38.24 -50.45
C VAL A 289 -1.37 38.82 -51.85
N THR A 290 -1.07 37.98 -52.84
CA THR A 290 -0.94 38.40 -54.25
C THR A 290 -2.25 38.98 -54.79
N LYS A 291 -3.40 38.39 -54.43
CA LYS A 291 -4.73 38.89 -54.78
C LYS A 291 -5.01 40.26 -54.12
N ASN A 292 -4.64 40.41 -52.85
CA ASN A 292 -4.78 41.64 -52.09
C ASN A 292 -3.97 42.79 -52.73
N GLU A 293 -2.68 42.57 -53.04
CA GLU A 293 -1.83 43.54 -53.74
C GLU A 293 -2.40 43.96 -55.11
N ARG A 294 -3.02 43.02 -55.84
CA ARG A 294 -3.65 43.30 -57.13
C ARG A 294 -4.90 44.18 -56.97
N LEU A 295 -5.69 43.94 -55.93
CA LEU A 295 -6.88 44.73 -55.62
C LEU A 295 -6.50 46.16 -55.18
N GLU A 296 -5.45 46.32 -54.38
CA GLU A 296 -4.91 47.64 -54.00
C GLU A 296 -4.44 48.46 -55.20
N LYS A 297 -3.67 47.84 -56.11
CA LYS A 297 -3.23 48.49 -57.36
C LYS A 297 -4.42 48.91 -58.22
N LEU A 298 -5.43 48.05 -58.32
CA LEU A 298 -6.64 48.31 -59.12
C LEU A 298 -7.50 49.42 -58.50
N LEU A 299 -7.61 49.48 -57.17
CA LEU A 299 -8.25 50.58 -56.44
C LEU A 299 -7.51 51.90 -56.64
N THR A 300 -6.18 51.88 -56.60
CA THR A 300 -5.35 53.07 -56.84
C THR A 300 -5.56 53.63 -58.26
N GLU A 301 -5.57 52.76 -59.27
CA GLU A 301 -5.83 53.15 -60.65
C GLU A 301 -7.25 53.70 -60.83
N ARG A 302 -8.26 53.05 -60.24
CA ARG A 302 -9.64 53.53 -60.29
C ARG A 302 -9.83 54.88 -59.59
N SER A 303 -9.20 55.08 -58.43
CA SER A 303 -9.21 56.37 -57.73
C SER A 303 -8.62 57.48 -58.60
N LYS A 304 -7.51 57.21 -59.31
CA LYS A 304 -6.92 58.15 -60.26
C LYS A 304 -7.84 58.46 -61.44
N GLN A 305 -8.53 57.46 -61.98
CA GLN A 305 -9.50 57.66 -63.07
C GLN A 305 -10.70 58.50 -62.61
N LEU A 306 -11.19 58.27 -61.39
CA LEU A 306 -12.24 59.09 -60.78
C LEU A 306 -11.79 60.55 -60.61
N GLU A 307 -10.56 60.78 -60.15
CA GLU A 307 -9.99 62.12 -59.99
C GLU A 307 -9.90 62.86 -61.34
N VAL A 308 -9.35 62.21 -62.37
CA VAL A 308 -9.24 62.76 -63.73
C VAL A 308 -10.61 63.07 -64.34
N ALA A 309 -11.57 62.16 -64.20
CA ALA A 309 -12.93 62.37 -64.72
C ALA A 309 -13.64 63.51 -63.99
N THR A 310 -13.45 63.62 -62.68
CA THR A 310 -14.00 64.72 -61.85
C THR A 310 -13.41 66.07 -62.27
N ALA A 311 -12.08 66.15 -62.45
CA ALA A 311 -11.42 67.36 -62.91
C ALA A 311 -11.90 67.79 -64.31
N LYS A 312 -12.08 66.83 -65.23
CA LYS A 312 -12.56 67.11 -66.59
C LYS A 312 -14.00 67.63 -66.62
N ILE A 313 -14.86 67.15 -65.73
CA ILE A 313 -16.22 67.68 -65.55
C ILE A 313 -16.13 69.14 -65.05
N ALA A 314 -15.32 69.41 -64.03
CA ALA A 314 -15.14 70.76 -63.47
C ALA A 314 -14.57 71.76 -64.49
N ASP A 315 -13.64 71.34 -65.36
CA ASP A 315 -13.10 72.16 -66.43
C ASP A 315 -14.17 72.52 -67.49
N LEU A 316 -15.02 71.55 -67.86
CA LEU A 316 -16.13 71.77 -68.79
C LEU A 316 -17.20 72.70 -68.19
N GLU A 317 -17.45 72.60 -66.88
CA GLU A 317 -18.38 73.45 -66.15
C GLU A 317 -17.88 74.91 -66.01
N SER A 318 -16.56 75.11 -65.92
CA SER A 318 -15.94 76.44 -65.71
C SER A 318 -15.56 77.19 -67.00
N ALA A 319 -15.50 76.53 -68.16
CA ALA A 319 -15.08 77.17 -69.41
C ALA A 319 -16.12 78.19 -69.96
N PRO A 320 -15.72 79.42 -70.38
CA PRO A 320 -16.62 80.38 -71.00
C PRO A 320 -17.08 79.91 -72.40
N SER A 321 -18.33 80.20 -72.81
CA SER A 321 -18.87 79.85 -74.13
C SER A 321 -19.63 81.03 -74.76
N PRO A 322 -19.28 81.44 -76.00
CA PRO A 322 -20.01 82.46 -76.75
C PRO A 322 -21.02 81.92 -77.79
N ASP A 323 -21.22 80.59 -77.92
CA ASP A 323 -22.01 79.97 -79.00
C ASP A 323 -23.07 78.94 -78.47
N PRO A 324 -24.38 79.13 -78.74
CA PRO A 324 -25.45 78.24 -78.28
C PRO A 324 -25.32 76.77 -78.69
N ALA A 325 -24.79 76.49 -79.89
CA ALA A 325 -24.64 75.11 -80.37
C ALA A 325 -23.52 74.36 -79.62
N GLN A 326 -22.48 75.08 -79.20
CA GLN A 326 -21.38 74.54 -78.40
C GLN A 326 -21.79 74.31 -76.94
N SER A 327 -22.74 75.09 -76.42
CA SER A 327 -23.28 74.92 -75.07
C SER A 327 -24.04 73.60 -74.90
N GLU A 328 -24.85 73.22 -75.90
CA GLU A 328 -25.69 72.01 -75.79
C GLU A 328 -24.92 70.71 -76.01
N ALA A 329 -23.93 70.73 -76.92
CA ALA A 329 -22.97 69.64 -77.06
C ALA A 329 -22.16 69.42 -75.77
N ARG A 330 -21.80 70.49 -75.07
CA ARG A 330 -21.07 70.44 -73.79
C ARG A 330 -21.90 69.83 -72.67
N LYS A 331 -23.18 70.19 -72.54
CA LYS A 331 -24.09 69.58 -71.54
C LYS A 331 -24.26 68.08 -71.77
N THR A 332 -24.38 67.68 -73.04
CA THR A 332 -24.50 66.26 -73.40
C THR A 332 -23.24 65.47 -73.00
N GLU A 333 -22.05 66.05 -73.21
CA GLU A 333 -20.79 65.43 -72.80
C GLU A 333 -20.63 65.37 -71.27
N ILE A 334 -21.08 66.40 -70.53
CA ILE A 334 -21.09 66.40 -69.06
C ILE A 334 -21.97 65.26 -68.52
N ILE A 335 -23.18 65.08 -69.05
CA ILE A 335 -24.09 63.99 -68.63
C ILE A 335 -23.44 62.63 -68.88
N ARG A 336 -22.84 62.44 -70.06
CA ARG A 336 -22.11 61.21 -70.41
C ARG A 336 -20.95 60.93 -69.44
N LEU A 337 -20.17 61.95 -69.09
CA LEU A 337 -19.05 61.81 -68.15
C LEU A 337 -19.54 61.52 -66.72
N GLN A 338 -20.67 62.09 -66.30
CA GLN A 338 -21.29 61.80 -65.00
C GLN A 338 -21.80 60.35 -64.88
N GLU A 339 -22.36 59.79 -65.96
CA GLU A 339 -22.76 58.37 -66.01
C GLU A 339 -21.55 57.44 -65.94
N LEU A 340 -20.48 57.75 -66.68
CA LEU A 340 -19.21 57.02 -66.61
C LEU A 340 -18.58 57.09 -65.21
N LEU A 341 -18.58 58.27 -64.58
CA LEU A 341 -18.07 58.48 -63.23
C LEU A 341 -18.85 57.64 -62.20
N LYS A 342 -20.19 57.61 -62.29
CA LYS A 342 -21.02 56.75 -61.44
C LYS A 342 -20.71 55.27 -61.63
N ALA A 343 -20.54 54.83 -62.88
CA ALA A 343 -20.20 53.44 -63.18
C ALA A 343 -18.81 53.04 -62.67
N GLU A 344 -17.81 53.92 -62.76
CA GLU A 344 -16.48 53.68 -62.19
C GLU A 344 -16.48 53.76 -60.66
N HIS A 345 -17.28 54.63 -60.05
CA HIS A 345 -17.42 54.70 -58.61
C HIS A 345 -18.04 53.41 -58.04
N ALA A 346 -19.10 52.88 -58.67
CA ALA A 346 -19.68 51.60 -58.30
C ALA A 346 -18.67 50.44 -58.39
N ARG A 347 -17.84 50.45 -59.44
CA ARG A 347 -16.74 49.49 -59.59
C ARG A 347 -15.69 49.65 -58.48
N ALA A 348 -15.27 50.87 -58.15
CA ALA A 348 -14.33 51.13 -57.07
C ALA A 348 -14.84 50.59 -55.72
N VAL A 349 -16.11 50.86 -55.38
CA VAL A 349 -16.75 50.32 -54.16
C VAL A 349 -16.75 48.79 -54.15
N GLN A 350 -17.06 48.16 -55.28
CA GLN A 350 -17.02 46.70 -55.39
C GLN A 350 -15.61 46.14 -55.14
N SER A 351 -14.56 46.78 -55.69
CA SER A 351 -13.18 46.36 -55.46
C SER A 351 -12.70 46.62 -54.03
N GLN A 352 -13.20 47.67 -53.38
CA GLN A 352 -12.93 47.91 -51.95
C GLN A 352 -13.54 46.82 -51.08
N ALA A 353 -14.80 46.44 -51.33
CA ALA A 353 -15.44 45.34 -50.61
C ALA A 353 -14.69 44.00 -50.79
N GLN A 354 -14.17 43.74 -52.00
CA GLN A 354 -13.33 42.57 -52.27
C GLN A 354 -11.98 42.62 -51.53
N LEU A 355 -11.38 43.82 -51.39
CA LEU A 355 -10.15 44.02 -50.65
C LEU A 355 -10.35 43.77 -49.15
N ASP A 356 -11.43 44.31 -48.58
CA ASP A 356 -11.77 44.14 -47.16
C ASP A 356 -12.04 42.66 -46.84
N GLN A 357 -12.74 41.95 -47.73
CA GLN A 357 -12.97 40.50 -47.59
C GLN A 357 -11.66 39.71 -47.65
N SER A 358 -10.76 40.06 -48.58
CA SER A 358 -9.43 39.45 -48.70
C SER A 358 -8.56 39.69 -47.46
N ALA A 359 -8.62 40.89 -46.88
CA ALA A 359 -7.90 41.23 -45.65
C ALA A 359 -8.34 40.39 -44.44
N LEU A 360 -9.65 40.14 -44.31
CA LEU A 360 -10.21 39.24 -43.28
C LEU A 360 -9.74 37.79 -43.47
N GLU A 361 -9.66 37.31 -44.71
CA GLU A 361 -9.13 35.97 -45.03
C GLU A 361 -7.64 35.85 -44.69
N LEU A 362 -6.84 36.87 -44.99
CA LEU A 362 -5.42 36.93 -44.60
C LEU A 362 -5.24 36.85 -43.08
N GLN A 363 -6.05 37.59 -42.31
CA GLN A 363 -6.01 37.54 -40.85
C GLN A 363 -6.35 36.15 -40.32
N ARG A 364 -7.35 35.48 -40.91
CA ARG A 364 -7.72 34.10 -40.57
C ARG A 364 -6.59 33.12 -40.86
N PHE A 365 -5.98 33.19 -42.04
CA PHE A 365 -4.85 32.31 -42.39
C PHE A 365 -3.64 32.54 -41.49
N LYS A 366 -3.34 33.79 -41.12
CA LYS A 366 -2.24 34.13 -40.21
C LYS A 366 -2.40 33.46 -38.84
N LEU A 367 -3.61 33.48 -38.27
CA LEU A 367 -3.90 32.78 -37.00
C LEU A 367 -3.75 31.26 -37.12
N GLN A 368 -4.23 30.68 -38.23
CA GLN A 368 -4.12 29.24 -38.47
C GLN A 368 -2.67 28.77 -38.71
N LEU A 369 -1.83 29.59 -39.34
CA LEU A 369 -0.40 29.31 -39.49
C LEU A 369 0.31 29.31 -38.13
N HIS A 370 0.04 30.29 -37.27
CA HIS A 370 0.62 30.36 -35.93
C HIS A 370 0.23 29.18 -35.04
N ASP A 371 -1.04 28.76 -35.06
CA ASP A 371 -1.52 27.57 -34.32
C ASP A 371 -0.78 26.30 -34.78
N ARG A 372 -0.59 26.13 -36.08
CA ARG A 372 0.13 24.97 -36.62
C ARG A 372 1.62 24.99 -36.32
N GLU A 373 2.25 26.15 -36.40
CA GLU A 373 3.66 26.33 -36.02
C GLU A 373 3.88 25.96 -34.55
N SER A 374 2.97 26.38 -33.67
CA SER A 374 3.00 26.02 -32.24
C SER A 374 2.85 24.51 -32.02
N LYS A 375 1.96 23.84 -32.78
CA LYS A 375 1.78 22.38 -32.72
C LYS A 375 3.00 21.62 -33.22
N ILE A 376 3.64 22.08 -34.30
CA ILE A 376 4.87 21.50 -34.84
C ILE A 376 6.00 21.61 -33.80
N GLN A 377 6.15 22.75 -33.13
CA GLN A 377 7.16 22.93 -32.09
C GLN A 377 6.93 22.01 -30.89
N ASN A 378 5.68 21.90 -30.42
CA ASN A 378 5.35 21.01 -29.30
C ASN A 378 5.68 19.54 -29.62
N LEU A 379 5.27 19.05 -30.80
CA LEU A 379 5.59 17.69 -31.24
C LEU A 379 7.09 17.43 -31.34
N LYS A 380 7.88 18.42 -31.82
CA LYS A 380 9.35 18.32 -31.84
C LYS A 380 9.95 18.25 -30.44
N THR A 381 9.42 19.00 -29.49
CA THR A 381 9.87 18.94 -28.08
C THR A 381 9.57 17.56 -27.48
N GLN A 382 8.37 17.04 -27.68
CA GLN A 382 7.98 15.70 -27.20
C GLN A 382 8.85 14.59 -27.80
N ALA A 383 9.13 14.65 -29.11
CA ALA A 383 10.02 13.70 -29.77
C ALA A 383 11.45 13.74 -29.21
N LEU A 384 11.96 14.95 -28.92
CA LEU A 384 13.29 15.11 -28.32
C LEU A 384 13.37 14.55 -26.89
N GLU A 385 12.33 14.75 -26.07
CA GLU A 385 12.25 14.19 -24.72
C GLU A 385 12.22 12.65 -24.74
N LEU A 386 11.45 12.06 -25.65
CA LEU A 386 11.41 10.61 -25.85
C LEU A 386 12.75 10.06 -26.33
N GLN A 387 13.45 10.74 -27.26
CA GLN A 387 14.79 10.36 -27.70
C GLN A 387 15.82 10.41 -26.55
N GLN A 388 15.76 11.41 -25.69
CA GLN A 388 16.63 11.50 -24.51
C GLN A 388 16.36 10.38 -23.51
N LEU A 389 15.08 10.04 -23.30
CA LEU A 389 14.67 8.95 -22.42
C LEU A 389 15.14 7.59 -22.98
N ALA A 390 14.91 7.32 -24.27
CA ALA A 390 15.40 6.11 -24.94
C ALA A 390 16.92 5.96 -24.82
N GLY A 391 17.67 7.05 -25.01
CA GLY A 391 19.12 7.07 -24.82
C GLY A 391 19.56 6.77 -23.38
N LYS A 392 18.77 7.14 -22.36
CA LYS A 392 19.01 6.78 -20.95
C LYS A 392 18.83 5.28 -20.72
N TYR A 393 17.72 4.72 -21.19
CA TYR A 393 17.43 3.29 -21.07
C TYR A 393 18.47 2.41 -21.80
N LEU A 394 18.99 2.88 -22.94
CA LEU A 394 20.06 2.20 -23.67
C LEU A 394 21.35 2.09 -22.84
N ARG A 395 21.73 3.16 -22.12
CA ARG A 395 22.92 3.16 -21.25
C ARG A 395 22.75 2.22 -20.06
N GLU A 396 21.61 2.29 -19.38
CA GLU A 396 21.28 1.40 -18.26
C GLU A 396 21.24 -0.09 -18.69
N ARG A 397 20.89 -0.37 -19.94
CA ARG A 397 20.95 -1.72 -20.53
C ARG A 397 22.39 -2.19 -20.72
N GLU A 398 23.25 -1.37 -21.30
CA GLU A 398 24.66 -1.74 -21.51
C GLU A 398 25.43 -1.89 -20.20
N GLU A 399 25.15 -1.06 -19.19
CA GLU A 399 25.69 -1.21 -17.83
C GLU A 399 25.24 -2.53 -17.17
N ALA A 400 23.99 -2.94 -17.37
CA ALA A 400 23.50 -4.22 -16.88
C ALA A 400 24.12 -5.43 -17.60
N ARG A 401 24.40 -5.31 -18.91
CA ARG A 401 25.12 -6.33 -19.68
C ARG A 401 26.56 -6.50 -19.20
N GLU A 402 27.23 -5.42 -18.83
CA GLU A 402 28.61 -5.49 -18.34
C GLU A 402 28.69 -6.18 -16.98
N LYS A 403 27.80 -5.85 -16.04
CA LYS A 403 27.73 -6.53 -14.73
C LYS A 403 27.50 -8.03 -14.84
N LEU A 404 26.64 -8.45 -15.77
CA LEU A 404 26.41 -9.87 -16.08
C LEU A 404 27.69 -10.59 -16.55
N ARG A 405 28.52 -9.93 -17.36
CA ARG A 405 29.80 -10.48 -17.83
C ARG A 405 30.80 -10.64 -16.67
N GLU A 406 30.79 -9.72 -15.71
CA GLU A 406 31.65 -9.77 -14.52
C GLU A 406 31.22 -10.88 -13.53
N ASP A 407 29.91 -11.12 -13.40
CA ASP A 407 29.34 -12.16 -12.54
C ASP A 407 29.54 -13.59 -13.12
N GLU A 408 29.44 -13.76 -14.45
CA GLU A 408 29.74 -15.03 -15.13
C GLU A 408 31.20 -15.47 -14.96
N ALA A 409 32.14 -14.51 -14.94
CA ALA A 409 33.56 -14.80 -14.77
C ALA A 409 33.92 -15.28 -13.34
N SER A 410 33.10 -14.97 -12.34
CA SER A 410 33.37 -15.27 -10.93
C SER A 410 32.60 -16.50 -10.40
N GLY A 411 31.46 -16.87 -10.99
CA GLY A 411 30.67 -18.06 -10.61
C GLY A 411 31.13 -19.42 -11.15
N SER A 412 31.98 -19.44 -12.19
CA SER A 412 32.33 -20.66 -12.94
C SER A 412 33.16 -21.70 -12.15
N VAL A 413 33.96 -21.30 -11.17
CA VAL A 413 34.94 -22.19 -10.50
C VAL A 413 34.32 -23.10 -9.42
N VAL A 414 33.14 -22.74 -8.88
CA VAL A 414 32.50 -23.48 -7.76
C VAL A 414 31.42 -24.46 -8.26
N ALA A 415 30.78 -24.17 -9.39
CA ALA A 415 29.67 -24.96 -9.92
C ALA A 415 30.09 -26.30 -10.55
N GLU A 416 31.24 -26.38 -11.22
CA GLU A 416 31.70 -27.63 -11.88
C GLU A 416 31.93 -28.77 -10.89
N GLY A 417 32.41 -28.48 -9.67
CA GLY A 417 32.67 -29.51 -8.65
C GLY A 417 31.41 -30.11 -8.01
N VAL A 418 30.28 -29.39 -8.03
CA VAL A 418 29.01 -29.82 -7.43
C VAL A 418 28.16 -30.58 -8.45
N ILE A 419 28.17 -30.16 -9.71
CA ILE A 419 27.41 -30.79 -10.80
C ILE A 419 27.92 -32.23 -11.07
N ASP A 420 29.23 -32.45 -10.99
CA ASP A 420 29.86 -33.74 -11.25
C ASP A 420 29.58 -34.81 -10.16
N LEU A 421 29.13 -34.37 -8.98
CA LEU A 421 28.72 -35.24 -7.87
C LEU A 421 27.23 -35.66 -7.99
N VAL A 422 26.39 -34.76 -8.50
CA VAL A 422 24.93 -34.95 -8.68
C VAL A 422 24.64 -35.89 -9.86
N ALA A 423 25.42 -35.82 -10.94
CA ALA A 423 25.21 -36.64 -12.14
C ALA A 423 25.48 -38.16 -11.97
N LYS A 424 26.00 -38.61 -10.82
CA LYS A 424 26.38 -40.02 -10.59
C LYS A 424 25.29 -40.90 -9.96
N HIS A 425 24.17 -40.34 -9.50
CA HIS A 425 23.09 -41.10 -8.88
C HIS A 425 21.74 -40.57 -9.38
N ASP A 426 20.96 -41.40 -10.09
CA ASP A 426 19.63 -41.02 -10.65
C ASP A 426 18.44 -41.45 -9.77
N GLU A 427 18.66 -42.20 -8.69
CA GLU A 427 17.59 -42.75 -7.83
C GLU A 427 17.98 -42.69 -6.34
N CYS A 428 16.99 -42.50 -5.46
CA CYS A 428 17.20 -42.54 -4.01
C CYS A 428 17.50 -43.97 -3.52
N ARG A 429 18.68 -44.20 -2.92
CA ARG A 429 19.04 -45.52 -2.36
C ARG A 429 18.15 -46.00 -1.21
N HIS A 430 17.38 -45.12 -0.56
CA HIS A 430 16.52 -45.45 0.57
C HIS A 430 15.11 -45.89 0.14
N CYS A 431 14.50 -45.22 -0.84
CA CYS A 431 13.12 -45.51 -1.28
C CYS A 431 12.98 -45.92 -2.75
N GLY A 432 14.02 -45.80 -3.58
CA GLY A 432 14.02 -46.21 -5.00
C GLY A 432 13.31 -45.24 -5.95
N GLU A 433 12.84 -44.08 -5.47
CA GLU A 433 12.13 -43.10 -6.30
C GLU A 433 13.10 -42.16 -7.08
N PRO A 434 12.71 -41.66 -8.27
CA PRO A 434 13.44 -40.63 -9.01
C PRO A 434 13.56 -39.33 -8.22
N GLN A 435 14.70 -38.64 -8.31
CA GLN A 435 15.12 -37.63 -7.35
C GLN A 435 14.27 -36.33 -7.30
N ASP A 436 13.78 -36.00 -6.10
CA ASP A 436 13.56 -34.63 -5.60
C ASP A 436 14.22 -34.53 -4.22
N TRP A 437 15.45 -34.03 -4.14
CA TRP A 437 16.22 -33.94 -2.88
C TRP A 437 16.46 -32.48 -2.49
N TRP A 438 16.55 -32.21 -1.18
CA TRP A 438 17.12 -30.97 -0.63
C TRP A 438 18.16 -31.30 0.45
N PHE A 439 19.10 -30.37 0.66
CA PHE A 439 20.22 -30.54 1.58
C PHE A 439 19.94 -29.86 2.92
N GLU A 440 20.28 -30.55 4.00
CA GLU A 440 20.35 -29.98 5.35
C GLU A 440 21.77 -30.21 5.88
N TRP A 441 22.39 -29.16 6.44
CA TRP A 441 23.71 -29.29 7.07
C TRP A 441 23.51 -29.85 8.47
N ASP A 442 24.17 -30.97 8.79
CA ASP A 442 23.95 -31.72 10.02
C ASP A 442 24.57 -31.08 11.28
N GLY A 443 25.14 -29.88 11.14
CA GLY A 443 25.76 -29.14 12.22
C GLY A 443 27.12 -29.69 12.65
N SER A 444 27.80 -30.51 11.83
CA SER A 444 29.15 -30.97 12.14
C SER A 444 30.25 -30.11 11.48
N ASP A 445 31.23 -29.65 12.28
CA ASP A 445 32.36 -28.79 11.89
C ASP A 445 33.42 -29.44 10.95
N ARG A 446 33.04 -30.45 10.16
CA ARG A 446 33.99 -31.05 9.20
C ARG A 446 33.99 -30.25 7.91
N ALA A 447 35.05 -29.46 7.71
CA ALA A 447 35.31 -28.73 6.48
C ALA A 447 35.56 -29.70 5.30
N GLY A 448 34.51 -30.06 4.56
CA GLY A 448 34.58 -30.82 3.31
C GLY A 448 33.22 -31.33 2.83
N PRO A 449 33.08 -31.72 1.54
CA PRO A 449 31.81 -32.08 0.88
C PRO A 449 31.14 -33.36 1.42
N SER A 450 31.67 -33.95 2.49
CA SER A 450 31.19 -35.15 3.17
C SER A 450 30.33 -34.86 4.41
N GLY A 451 30.03 -33.58 4.72
CA GLY A 451 29.13 -33.15 5.80
C GLY A 451 27.66 -32.98 5.42
N LEU A 452 27.24 -33.49 4.25
CA LEU A 452 25.85 -33.43 3.78
C LEU A 452 25.19 -34.79 4.01
N THR A 453 24.19 -34.85 4.90
CA THR A 453 23.34 -36.04 5.04
C THR A 453 22.01 -35.84 4.31
N PHE A 454 21.63 -36.80 3.47
CA PHE A 454 20.41 -36.75 2.67
C PHE A 454 19.20 -37.26 3.45
N ARG A 455 18.13 -36.47 3.55
CA ARG A 455 16.83 -36.90 4.08
C ARG A 455 15.70 -36.62 3.10
N CYS A 456 14.72 -37.52 3.06
CA CYS A 456 13.54 -37.46 2.19
C CYS A 456 12.33 -36.99 3.02
N ALA A 457 11.65 -35.91 2.61
CA ALA A 457 10.39 -35.43 3.20
C ALA A 457 9.43 -34.92 2.09
N PRO A 458 8.10 -34.91 2.31
CA PRO A 458 7.11 -34.63 1.24
C PRO A 458 6.93 -33.14 0.91
N SER A 459 6.60 -32.88 -0.35
CA SER A 459 6.69 -31.62 -1.12
C SER A 459 5.63 -30.54 -0.85
N SER A 460 5.11 -30.39 0.38
CA SER A 460 4.01 -29.44 0.67
C SER A 460 4.39 -28.17 1.45
N PHE A 461 5.66 -27.78 1.49
CA PHE A 461 6.11 -26.57 2.20
C PHE A 461 6.68 -25.55 1.20
N PHE A 462 6.18 -24.30 1.25
CA PHE A 462 6.61 -23.05 0.57
C PHE A 462 5.65 -22.46 -0.49
N MET A 463 4.69 -21.63 -0.05
CA MET A 463 4.16 -20.45 -0.77
C MET A 463 3.64 -19.39 0.24
N PRO A 464 3.75 -18.07 -0.04
CA PRO A 464 3.05 -17.03 0.75
C PRO A 464 1.54 -17.29 0.73
N PRO A 465 0.78 -16.88 1.77
CA PRO A 465 -0.65 -17.15 1.84
C PRO A 465 -1.37 -16.57 0.63
N SER A 466 -1.97 -17.45 -0.16
CA SER A 466 -2.77 -17.08 -1.32
C SER A 466 -4.12 -16.59 -0.84
N PHE A 467 -4.25 -15.29 -0.57
CA PHE A 467 -5.50 -14.69 -0.08
C PHE A 467 -6.66 -14.80 -1.07
N ALA A 468 -6.39 -15.13 -2.34
CA ALA A 468 -7.41 -15.46 -3.33
C ALA A 468 -7.86 -16.94 -3.28
N GLU A 469 -7.14 -17.82 -2.60
CA GLU A 469 -7.47 -19.24 -2.53
C GLU A 469 -8.45 -19.58 -1.41
N GLN A 470 -9.49 -20.33 -1.77
CA GLN A 470 -10.51 -20.79 -0.82
C GLN A 470 -9.91 -21.68 0.27
N ALA A 471 -8.95 -22.54 -0.09
CA ALA A 471 -8.32 -23.47 0.84
C ALA A 471 -7.61 -22.76 2.01
N TYR A 472 -7.02 -21.59 1.75
CA TYR A 472 -6.40 -20.76 2.78
C TYR A 472 -7.44 -20.27 3.81
N TRP A 473 -8.56 -19.72 3.34
CA TRP A 473 -9.61 -19.21 4.22
C TRP A 473 -10.36 -20.32 4.95
N ASP A 474 -10.67 -21.42 4.28
CA ASP A 474 -11.23 -22.61 4.90
C ASP A 474 -10.34 -23.11 6.05
N GLN A 475 -9.02 -23.17 5.85
CA GLN A 475 -8.09 -23.56 6.90
C GLN A 475 -8.09 -22.56 8.06
N ARG A 476 -8.00 -21.26 7.76
CA ARG A 476 -8.01 -20.19 8.77
C ARG A 476 -9.25 -20.25 9.66
N PHE A 477 -10.45 -20.36 9.07
CA PHE A 477 -11.71 -20.37 9.83
C PHE A 477 -11.98 -21.70 10.54
N ARG A 478 -11.38 -22.81 10.07
CA ARG A 478 -11.35 -24.06 10.84
C ARG A 478 -10.51 -23.91 12.11
N ASP A 479 -9.33 -23.33 11.99
CA ASP A 479 -8.36 -23.21 13.07
C ASP A 479 -8.75 -22.12 14.08
N ASN A 480 -9.38 -21.03 13.62
CA ASN A 480 -9.85 -19.94 14.46
C ASN A 480 -11.32 -19.59 14.16
N ARG A 481 -12.20 -19.95 15.11
CA ARG A 481 -13.65 -19.75 15.02
C ARG A 481 -14.15 -18.48 15.69
N ASN A 482 -13.25 -17.67 16.26
CA ASN A 482 -13.65 -16.43 16.92
C ASN A 482 -14.06 -15.38 15.89
N ALA A 483 -14.91 -14.44 16.33
CA ALA A 483 -15.22 -13.27 15.54
C ALA A 483 -13.92 -12.50 15.25
N PHE A 484 -13.73 -12.09 14.00
CA PHE A 484 -12.52 -11.44 13.56
C PHE A 484 -12.83 -10.19 12.74
N GLU A 485 -12.26 -9.06 13.15
CA GLU A 485 -12.46 -7.79 12.49
C GLU A 485 -11.25 -7.37 11.66
N TRP A 486 -11.50 -7.21 10.38
CA TRP A 486 -10.53 -6.75 9.39
C TRP A 486 -10.82 -5.29 9.02
N LEU A 487 -9.81 -4.45 8.80
CA LEU A 487 -9.96 -3.02 8.46
C LEU A 487 -10.63 -2.16 9.54
N LEU A 488 -11.78 -1.54 9.23
CA LEU A 488 -12.51 -0.62 10.10
C LEU A 488 -13.44 -1.38 11.07
N PRO A 489 -13.72 -0.82 12.27
CA PRO A 489 -14.68 -1.39 13.20
C PRO A 489 -16.08 -1.57 12.58
N PRO A 490 -16.83 -2.62 12.94
CA PRO A 490 -18.21 -2.84 12.48
C PRO A 490 -19.14 -1.65 12.63
N SER A 491 -19.04 -0.93 13.75
CA SER A 491 -19.85 0.26 14.03
C SER A 491 -19.65 1.36 12.98
N ASP A 492 -18.41 1.58 12.59
CA ASP A 492 -18.02 2.69 11.72
C ASP A 492 -18.43 2.38 10.28
N VAL A 493 -18.25 1.13 9.85
CA VAL A 493 -18.72 0.66 8.55
C VAL A 493 -20.25 0.70 8.51
N ALA A 494 -20.95 0.22 9.55
CA ALA A 494 -22.41 0.26 9.59
C ALA A 494 -22.95 1.70 9.58
N GLN A 495 -22.31 2.63 10.29
CA GLN A 495 -22.66 4.05 10.22
C GLN A 495 -22.50 4.59 8.81
N LEU A 496 -21.35 4.34 8.17
CA LEU A 496 -21.09 4.71 6.78
C LEU A 496 -22.18 4.18 5.83
N ILE A 497 -22.53 2.89 5.94
CA ILE A 497 -23.58 2.28 5.13
C ILE A 497 -24.94 2.93 5.40
N GLY A 498 -25.27 3.17 6.67
CA GLY A 498 -26.51 3.84 7.05
C GLY A 498 -26.61 5.26 6.49
N ASP A 499 -25.51 6.02 6.47
CA ASP A 499 -25.43 7.36 5.89
C ASP A 499 -25.68 7.30 4.38
N ILE A 500 -25.02 6.38 3.68
CA ILE A 500 -25.16 6.19 2.22
C ILE A 500 -26.59 5.78 1.85
N ILE A 501 -27.21 4.87 2.60
CA ILE A 501 -28.60 4.45 2.38
C ILE A 501 -29.55 5.65 2.49
N ARG A 502 -29.36 6.51 3.51
CA ARG A 502 -30.19 7.71 3.71
C ARG A 502 -29.95 8.75 2.62
N ASP A 503 -28.70 9.05 2.29
CA ASP A 503 -28.34 10.05 1.29
C ASP A 503 -28.81 9.66 -0.12
N ALA A 504 -28.74 8.36 -0.44
CA ALA A 504 -29.25 7.82 -1.69
C ALA A 504 -30.78 7.64 -1.71
N SER A 505 -31.48 7.95 -0.61
CA SER A 505 -32.95 7.80 -0.46
C SER A 505 -33.43 6.39 -0.86
N ILE A 506 -32.73 5.36 -0.39
CA ILE A 506 -33.05 3.96 -0.70
C ILE A 506 -34.19 3.50 0.22
N ASP A 507 -35.39 3.38 -0.34
CA ASP A 507 -36.55 2.81 0.35
C ASP A 507 -36.40 1.28 0.45
N SER A 508 -36.49 0.73 1.67
CA SER A 508 -36.34 -0.73 1.93
C SER A 508 -34.99 -1.29 1.44
N PRO A 509 -33.87 -0.88 2.06
CA PRO A 509 -32.53 -1.30 1.66
C PRO A 509 -32.36 -2.81 1.75
N ARG A 510 -31.69 -3.37 0.74
CA ARG A 510 -31.35 -4.78 0.65
C ARG A 510 -29.86 -4.91 0.40
N ILE A 511 -29.18 -5.52 1.36
CA ILE A 511 -27.74 -5.46 1.54
C ILE A 511 -27.12 -6.81 1.16
N LEU A 512 -26.17 -6.79 0.23
CA LEU A 512 -25.28 -7.91 -0.05
C LEU A 512 -23.92 -7.63 0.61
N HIS A 513 -23.56 -8.41 1.63
CA HIS A 513 -22.27 -8.33 2.29
C HIS A 513 -21.38 -9.45 1.74
N ILE A 514 -20.32 -9.07 0.99
CA ILE A 514 -19.43 -10.03 0.32
C ILE A 514 -18.15 -10.25 1.12
N GLY A 515 -17.72 -11.52 1.22
CA GLY A 515 -16.59 -11.95 2.04
C GLY A 515 -16.78 -11.60 3.50
N ALA A 516 -17.97 -11.91 4.03
CA ALA A 516 -18.34 -11.56 5.40
C ALA A 516 -17.42 -12.18 6.46
N GLY A 517 -16.73 -13.27 6.13
CA GLY A 517 -15.83 -13.98 7.03
C GLY A 517 -16.54 -14.34 8.35
N THR A 518 -15.88 -14.03 9.46
CA THR A 518 -16.43 -14.15 10.82
C THR A 518 -16.60 -12.77 11.47
N SER A 519 -16.79 -11.70 10.68
CA SER A 519 -16.99 -10.35 11.20
C SER A 519 -18.37 -10.19 11.84
N ASN A 520 -18.42 -9.41 12.92
CA ASN A 520 -19.66 -8.95 13.55
C ASN A 520 -20.36 -7.84 12.73
N LEU A 521 -19.79 -7.36 11.63
CA LEU A 521 -20.44 -6.37 10.77
C LEU A 521 -21.85 -6.80 10.34
N SER A 522 -22.06 -8.08 10.07
CA SER A 522 -23.37 -8.63 9.69
C SER A 522 -24.48 -8.30 10.71
N SER A 523 -24.19 -8.33 12.02
CA SER A 523 -25.18 -7.99 13.05
C SER A 523 -25.45 -6.49 13.14
N HIS A 524 -24.45 -5.66 12.86
CA HIS A 524 -24.63 -4.21 12.75
C HIS A 524 -25.43 -3.82 11.51
N LEU A 525 -25.20 -4.47 10.36
CA LEU A 525 -25.97 -4.25 9.13
C LEU A 525 -27.44 -4.65 9.31
N ARG A 526 -27.70 -5.74 10.04
CA ARG A 526 -29.06 -6.17 10.42
C ARG A 526 -29.83 -5.04 11.12
N ASN A 527 -29.17 -4.27 11.98
CA ASN A 527 -29.81 -3.17 12.72
C ASN A 527 -30.14 -1.94 11.85
N LEU A 528 -29.64 -1.87 10.61
CA LEU A 528 -29.95 -0.81 9.66
C LEU A 528 -31.23 -1.07 8.87
N ILE A 529 -31.75 -2.30 8.91
CA ILE A 529 -32.85 -2.76 8.07
C ILE A 529 -34.03 -3.26 8.89
N SER A 530 -35.22 -3.28 8.29
CA SER A 530 -36.45 -3.68 8.99
C SER A 530 -36.67 -5.20 9.03
N ASP A 531 -36.28 -5.90 7.96
CA ASP A 531 -36.38 -7.36 7.86
C ASP A 531 -34.96 -7.94 7.79
N SER A 532 -34.58 -8.78 8.75
CA SER A 532 -33.25 -9.40 8.79
C SER A 532 -32.89 -10.16 7.51
N LYS A 533 -33.89 -10.66 6.77
CA LYS A 533 -33.70 -11.38 5.49
C LYS A 533 -33.28 -10.47 4.33
N ASP A 534 -33.37 -9.16 4.49
CA ASP A 534 -32.84 -8.20 3.52
C ASP A 534 -31.33 -7.96 3.69
N VAL A 535 -30.64 -8.59 4.67
CA VAL A 535 -29.16 -8.76 4.63
C VAL A 535 -28.83 -10.18 4.15
N CYS A 536 -28.05 -10.27 3.07
CA CYS A 536 -27.42 -11.50 2.61
C CYS A 536 -25.91 -11.42 2.79
N ASN A 537 -25.39 -12.22 3.72
CA ASN A 537 -23.96 -12.41 3.93
C ASN A 537 -23.49 -13.57 3.07
N THR A 538 -22.41 -13.34 2.33
CA THR A 538 -21.83 -14.31 1.43
C THR A 538 -20.34 -14.46 1.67
N ASP A 539 -19.87 -15.69 1.59
CA ASP A 539 -18.45 -16.00 1.59
C ASP A 539 -18.22 -17.22 0.71
N PHE A 540 -17.09 -17.28 0.02
CA PHE A 540 -16.73 -18.44 -0.77
C PHE A 540 -16.24 -19.58 0.13
N SER A 541 -15.71 -19.28 1.32
CA SER A 541 -15.39 -20.26 2.35
C SER A 541 -16.66 -20.78 3.04
N LYS A 542 -16.90 -22.08 2.91
CA LYS A 542 -18.02 -22.74 3.62
C LYS A 542 -17.87 -22.68 5.14
N GLU A 543 -16.63 -22.66 5.63
CA GLU A 543 -16.30 -22.63 7.05
C GLU A 543 -16.64 -21.26 7.64
N ALA A 544 -16.32 -20.17 6.92
CA ALA A 544 -16.73 -18.82 7.27
C ALA A 544 -18.25 -18.70 7.42
N VAL A 545 -19.00 -19.18 6.42
CA VAL A 545 -20.47 -19.16 6.41
C VAL A 545 -21.05 -19.92 7.61
N ALA A 546 -20.52 -21.11 7.89
CA ALA A 546 -20.97 -21.93 9.01
C ALA A 546 -20.70 -21.27 10.37
N VAL A 547 -19.50 -20.70 10.55
CA VAL A 547 -19.10 -20.02 11.79
C VAL A 547 -19.88 -18.72 11.98
N GLY A 548 -19.98 -17.87 10.95
CA GLY A 548 -20.72 -16.62 11.00
C GLY A 548 -22.19 -16.81 11.36
N LYS A 549 -22.85 -17.80 10.76
CA LYS A 549 -24.23 -18.17 11.09
C LYS A 549 -24.39 -18.64 12.54
N ALA A 550 -23.42 -19.39 13.07
CA ALA A 550 -23.45 -19.86 14.46
C ALA A 550 -23.27 -18.71 15.46
N LEU A 551 -22.31 -17.81 15.19
CA LEU A 551 -22.04 -16.62 16.01
C LEU A 551 -23.25 -15.68 16.05
N GLU A 552 -23.91 -15.45 14.91
CA GLU A 552 -25.13 -14.63 14.88
C GLU A 552 -26.26 -15.27 15.71
N ALA A 553 -26.48 -16.57 15.57
CA ALA A 553 -27.51 -17.28 16.34
C ALA A 553 -27.27 -17.20 17.85
N GLU A 554 -26.01 -17.27 18.29
CA GLU A 554 -25.63 -17.08 19.69
C GLU A 554 -25.90 -15.65 20.17
N GLN A 555 -25.54 -14.63 19.37
CA GLN A 555 -25.78 -13.22 19.70
C GLN A 555 -27.27 -12.92 19.88
N VAL A 556 -28.13 -13.41 18.97
CA VAL A 556 -29.59 -13.25 19.09
C VAL A 556 -30.13 -13.94 20.34
N HIS A 557 -29.60 -15.12 20.66
CA HIS A 557 -29.94 -15.84 21.90
C HIS A 557 -29.61 -15.05 23.16
N VAL A 558 -28.40 -14.51 23.25
CA VAL A 558 -27.91 -13.76 24.41
C VAL A 558 -28.62 -12.41 24.56
N ALA A 559 -28.96 -11.73 23.47
CA ALA A 559 -29.63 -10.43 23.50
C ALA A 559 -31.07 -10.48 24.02
N GLY A 560 -31.65 -11.68 24.20
CA GLY A 560 -33.00 -11.84 24.73
C GLY A 560 -34.08 -11.26 23.80
N GLU A 561 -33.79 -11.13 22.50
CA GLU A 561 -34.69 -10.58 21.47
C GLU A 561 -35.92 -11.47 21.20
N PHE A 562 -36.09 -12.57 21.96
CA PHE A 562 -37.22 -13.48 21.86
C PHE A 562 -38.45 -12.95 22.59
N ARG A 563 -39.53 -12.71 21.84
CA ARG A 563 -40.87 -12.98 22.38
C ARG A 563 -41.05 -14.50 22.41
N GLU A 564 -41.68 -15.05 23.45
CA GLU A 564 -41.84 -16.51 23.71
C GLU A 564 -42.52 -17.35 22.57
N LYS A 565 -42.73 -16.80 21.36
CA LYS A 565 -43.42 -17.43 20.23
C LYS A 565 -42.73 -17.28 18.86
N GLU A 566 -41.59 -16.61 18.73
CA GLU A 566 -40.92 -16.43 17.43
C GLU A 566 -39.80 -17.46 17.20
N ASN A 567 -39.71 -17.97 15.96
CA ASN A 567 -38.69 -18.92 15.54
C ASN A 567 -37.36 -18.16 15.36
N VAL A 568 -36.29 -18.58 16.05
CA VAL A 568 -34.94 -17.97 15.97
C VAL A 568 -34.53 -17.68 14.52
N ASN A 569 -34.86 -18.60 13.61
CA ASN A 569 -34.53 -18.49 12.19
C ASN A 569 -35.15 -17.28 11.48
N GLU A 570 -36.22 -16.69 11.99
CA GLU A 570 -36.87 -15.49 11.42
C GLU A 570 -36.08 -14.21 11.73
N CYS A 571 -35.25 -14.21 12.77
CA CYS A 571 -34.45 -13.06 13.21
C CYS A 571 -33.01 -13.06 12.69
N LEU A 572 -32.59 -14.14 12.02
CA LEU A 572 -31.24 -14.29 11.46
C LEU A 572 -31.17 -13.74 10.05
N THR A 573 -30.05 -13.10 9.72
CA THR A 573 -29.72 -12.73 8.35
C THR A 573 -29.54 -13.96 7.44
N LEU A 574 -29.50 -13.74 6.13
CA LEU A 574 -29.19 -14.80 5.17
C LEU A 574 -27.68 -15.03 5.12
N TRP A 575 -27.29 -16.30 5.02
CA TRP A 575 -25.91 -16.74 4.93
C TRP A 575 -25.81 -17.76 3.79
N GLU A 576 -25.09 -17.42 2.74
CA GLU A 576 -24.95 -18.26 1.54
C GLU A 576 -23.48 -18.44 1.16
N GLN A 577 -23.10 -19.66 0.78
CA GLN A 577 -21.79 -19.89 0.19
C GLN A 577 -21.81 -19.42 -1.26
N SER A 578 -20.91 -18.52 -1.64
CA SER A 578 -20.84 -17.98 -2.99
C SER A 578 -19.43 -17.54 -3.36
N ASP A 579 -18.91 -18.08 -4.45
CA ASP A 579 -17.75 -17.57 -5.17
C ASP A 579 -18.20 -16.45 -6.11
N HIS A 580 -17.87 -15.20 -5.75
CA HIS A 580 -18.22 -14.02 -6.54
C HIS A 580 -17.46 -13.90 -7.86
N LEU A 581 -16.53 -14.82 -8.16
CA LEU A 581 -15.90 -14.97 -9.47
C LEU A 581 -16.59 -16.05 -10.34
N SER A 582 -17.60 -16.74 -9.81
CA SER A 582 -18.39 -17.75 -10.52
C SER A 582 -19.71 -17.18 -11.05
N ALA A 583 -19.92 -17.31 -12.36
CA ALA A 583 -21.19 -16.93 -13.00
C ALA A 583 -22.35 -17.84 -12.52
N ASP A 584 -22.06 -19.10 -12.22
CA ASP A 584 -23.07 -20.04 -11.71
C ASP A 584 -23.54 -19.64 -10.31
N ASP A 585 -22.62 -19.21 -9.44
CA ASP A 585 -22.97 -18.71 -8.10
C ASP A 585 -23.73 -17.40 -8.17
N THR A 586 -23.34 -16.51 -9.10
CA THR A 586 -24.11 -15.31 -9.40
C THR A 586 -25.54 -15.66 -9.82
N ASN A 587 -25.72 -16.69 -10.67
CA ASN A 587 -27.05 -17.17 -11.06
C ASN A 587 -27.83 -17.75 -9.87
N ARG A 588 -27.16 -18.53 -9.02
CA ARG A 588 -27.77 -19.11 -7.81
C ARG A 588 -28.25 -18.02 -6.87
N LEU A 589 -27.44 -16.99 -6.61
CA LEU A 589 -27.81 -15.85 -5.76
C LEU A 589 -29.00 -15.07 -6.33
N LEU A 590 -29.05 -14.86 -7.66
CA LEU A 590 -30.19 -14.21 -8.31
C LEU A 590 -31.51 -14.96 -8.05
N HIS A 591 -31.45 -16.29 -8.04
CA HIS A 591 -32.60 -17.17 -7.92
C HIS A 591 -32.77 -17.82 -6.54
N SER A 592 -32.02 -17.40 -5.51
CA SER A 592 -32.12 -18.04 -4.21
C SER A 592 -33.50 -17.76 -3.58
N ASP A 593 -34.06 -18.76 -2.88
CA ASP A 593 -35.39 -18.64 -2.26
C ASP A 593 -35.43 -17.49 -1.21
N GLY A 594 -34.29 -17.16 -0.62
CA GLY A 594 -34.12 -16.00 0.28
C GLY A 594 -34.05 -14.66 -0.46
N ASN A 595 -33.85 -14.66 -1.77
CA ASN A 595 -33.74 -13.46 -2.60
C ASN A 595 -35.11 -12.82 -2.90
N ASN A 596 -36.21 -13.57 -2.75
CA ASN A 596 -37.57 -13.16 -3.13
C ASN A 596 -37.66 -12.58 -4.56
N GLY A 597 -36.73 -12.94 -5.44
CA GLY A 597 -36.58 -12.38 -6.79
C GLY A 597 -36.23 -10.88 -6.85
N ARG A 598 -35.76 -10.27 -5.75
CA ARG A 598 -35.38 -8.85 -5.68
C ARG A 598 -33.87 -8.70 -5.82
N LEU A 599 -33.42 -7.72 -6.60
CA LEU A 599 -32.02 -7.34 -6.66
C LEU A 599 -31.58 -6.62 -5.37
N PHE A 600 -30.28 -6.62 -5.09
CA PHE A 600 -29.70 -5.84 -4.02
C PHE A 600 -29.60 -4.37 -4.42
N ASN A 601 -29.65 -3.45 -3.47
CA ASN A 601 -29.41 -2.03 -3.73
C ASN A 601 -28.17 -1.50 -3.02
N THR A 602 -27.62 -2.25 -2.06
CA THR A 602 -26.39 -1.89 -1.37
C THR A 602 -25.48 -3.11 -1.30
N ILE A 603 -24.25 -2.99 -1.78
CA ILE A 603 -23.20 -4.01 -1.62
C ILE A 603 -22.18 -3.48 -0.63
N VAL A 604 -21.79 -4.30 0.32
CA VAL A 604 -20.73 -4.03 1.29
C VAL A 604 -19.57 -4.97 1.02
N ASP A 605 -18.43 -4.40 0.65
CA ASP A 605 -17.17 -5.08 0.41
C ASP A 605 -16.14 -4.60 1.43
N LYS A 606 -15.80 -5.46 2.39
CA LYS A 606 -14.80 -5.18 3.41
C LYS A 606 -13.56 -6.03 3.16
N SER A 607 -12.72 -5.61 2.22
CA SER A 607 -11.47 -6.27 1.79
C SER A 607 -11.62 -7.52 0.91
N THR A 608 -12.83 -7.85 0.45
CA THR A 608 -13.02 -8.96 -0.50
C THR A 608 -12.34 -8.64 -1.82
N SER A 609 -12.51 -7.41 -2.33
CA SER A 609 -11.78 -6.89 -3.50
C SER A 609 -10.26 -6.88 -3.29
N ASP A 610 -9.76 -6.62 -2.08
CA ASP A 610 -8.33 -6.72 -1.79
C ASP A 610 -7.84 -8.17 -1.92
N ALA A 611 -8.54 -9.12 -1.29
CA ALA A 611 -8.16 -10.52 -1.29
C ALA A 611 -8.13 -11.12 -2.70
N ILE A 612 -9.18 -10.89 -3.51
CA ILE A 612 -9.23 -11.42 -4.88
C ILE A 612 -8.24 -10.74 -5.82
N SER A 613 -7.82 -9.50 -5.52
CA SER A 613 -6.82 -8.79 -6.34
C SER A 613 -5.42 -9.40 -6.22
N CYS A 614 -5.17 -10.25 -5.23
CA CYS A 614 -3.94 -11.03 -5.11
C CYS A 614 -3.94 -12.30 -6.00
N GLY A 615 -5.08 -12.64 -6.60
CA GLY A 615 -5.24 -13.82 -7.44
C GLY A 615 -4.71 -13.63 -8.86
N LEU A 616 -4.54 -14.76 -9.56
CA LEU A 616 -4.26 -14.76 -11.00
C LEU A 616 -5.50 -14.35 -11.79
N ASP A 617 -5.30 -13.92 -13.04
CA ASP A 617 -6.40 -13.72 -13.98
C ASP A 617 -7.27 -14.98 -14.12
N VAL A 618 -8.58 -14.76 -14.12
CA VAL A 618 -9.59 -15.82 -14.20
C VAL A 618 -9.82 -16.18 -15.66
N GLU A 619 -9.81 -17.48 -15.95
CA GLU A 619 -10.18 -17.99 -17.27
C GLU A 619 -11.71 -17.99 -17.42
N ILE A 620 -12.20 -17.30 -18.44
CA ILE A 620 -13.63 -17.21 -18.78
C ILE A 620 -13.86 -17.75 -20.18
N THR A 621 -15.09 -18.23 -20.44
CA THR A 621 -15.53 -18.61 -21.79
C THR A 621 -16.32 -17.47 -22.41
N LEU A 622 -15.98 -17.13 -23.65
CA LEU A 622 -16.69 -16.14 -24.46
C LEU A 622 -17.49 -16.84 -25.58
N PRO A 623 -18.70 -16.35 -25.93
CA PRO A 623 -19.34 -15.17 -25.34
C PRO A 623 -19.79 -15.41 -23.89
N TYR A 624 -19.67 -14.38 -23.06
CA TYR A 624 -19.82 -14.54 -21.61
C TYR A 624 -21.26 -14.83 -21.17
N ALA A 625 -21.41 -15.50 -20.03
CA ALA A 625 -22.73 -15.86 -19.47
C ALA A 625 -23.59 -14.64 -19.15
N ILE A 626 -22.97 -13.55 -18.68
CA ILE A 626 -23.62 -12.25 -18.43
C ILE A 626 -23.37 -11.33 -19.61
N HIS A 627 -24.43 -10.70 -20.13
CA HIS A 627 -24.34 -9.78 -21.26
C HIS A 627 -25.22 -8.54 -21.06
N SER A 628 -24.91 -7.45 -21.76
CA SER A 628 -25.71 -6.22 -21.73
C SER A 628 -26.81 -6.23 -22.79
N THR A 629 -28.00 -5.73 -22.44
CA THR A 629 -29.14 -5.58 -23.36
C THR A 629 -28.86 -4.62 -24.52
N SER A 630 -27.91 -3.69 -24.34
CA SER A 630 -27.52 -2.68 -25.34
C SER A 630 -26.64 -3.26 -26.46
N PHE A 631 -26.14 -4.49 -26.30
CA PHE A 631 -25.42 -5.20 -27.34
C PHE A 631 -26.46 -5.85 -28.26
N SER A 632 -26.68 -5.24 -29.43
CA SER A 632 -27.63 -5.72 -30.43
C SER A 632 -27.39 -7.21 -30.71
N GLN A 633 -28.43 -8.04 -30.55
CA GLN A 633 -28.41 -9.48 -30.92
C GLN A 633 -28.06 -9.74 -32.40
N THR A 634 -27.84 -8.70 -33.20
CA THR A 634 -27.53 -8.75 -34.64
C THR A 634 -26.06 -9.03 -34.97
N THR A 635 -25.12 -9.04 -34.02
CA THR A 635 -23.68 -9.29 -34.30
C THR A 635 -23.13 -10.62 -33.80
N PHE A 636 -23.87 -11.39 -32.99
CA PHE A 636 -23.49 -12.77 -32.70
C PHE A 636 -24.07 -13.67 -33.78
N ASP A 637 -23.32 -13.82 -34.86
CA ASP A 637 -23.49 -14.96 -35.74
C ASP A 637 -23.26 -16.22 -34.87
N ASN A 638 -24.24 -17.12 -34.80
CA ASN A 638 -24.15 -18.39 -34.04
C ASN A 638 -23.03 -19.33 -34.56
N SER A 639 -22.15 -18.82 -35.42
CA SER A 639 -20.97 -19.43 -36.00
C SER A 639 -19.68 -19.18 -35.21
N VAL A 640 -19.66 -18.26 -34.24
CA VAL A 640 -18.47 -17.99 -33.42
C VAL A 640 -18.29 -19.11 -32.40
N GLN A 641 -17.24 -19.91 -32.60
CA GLN A 641 -16.82 -20.95 -31.66
C GLN A 641 -16.50 -20.34 -30.28
N PRO A 642 -16.95 -20.97 -29.18
CA PRO A 642 -16.56 -20.54 -27.84
C PRO A 642 -15.03 -20.54 -27.71
N TYR A 643 -14.47 -19.50 -27.12
CA TYR A 643 -13.03 -19.44 -26.83
C TYR A 643 -12.79 -18.94 -25.41
N THR A 644 -11.63 -19.30 -24.87
CA THR A 644 -11.23 -18.90 -23.52
C THR A 644 -10.44 -17.61 -23.52
N ALA A 645 -10.72 -16.74 -22.55
CA ALA A 645 -9.99 -15.49 -22.33
C ALA A 645 -9.63 -15.36 -20.84
N LYS A 646 -8.59 -14.58 -20.54
CA LYS A 646 -8.16 -14.30 -19.17
C LYS A 646 -8.54 -12.89 -18.78
N VAL A 647 -9.23 -12.75 -17.66
CA VAL A 647 -9.75 -11.47 -17.16
C VAL A 647 -9.33 -11.28 -15.70
N HIS A 648 -8.82 -10.09 -15.39
CA HIS A 648 -8.46 -9.74 -14.02
C HIS A 648 -9.67 -9.87 -13.07
N PRO A 649 -9.54 -10.49 -11.87
CA PRO A 649 -10.67 -10.82 -10.99
C PRO A 649 -11.61 -9.66 -10.69
N LEU A 650 -11.08 -8.44 -10.55
CA LEU A 650 -11.90 -7.26 -10.25
C LEU A 650 -12.86 -6.83 -11.38
N HIS A 651 -12.52 -7.09 -12.66
CA HIS A 651 -13.48 -6.85 -13.75
C HIS A 651 -14.64 -7.84 -13.66
N LEU A 652 -14.33 -9.10 -13.35
CA LEU A 652 -15.32 -10.16 -13.22
C LEU A 652 -16.26 -9.92 -12.03
N LEU A 653 -15.68 -9.59 -10.86
CA LEU A 653 -16.44 -9.17 -9.68
C LEU A 653 -17.38 -8.01 -10.01
N ALA A 654 -16.88 -6.98 -10.70
CA ALA A 654 -17.69 -5.82 -11.07
C ALA A 654 -18.87 -6.17 -11.97
N VAL A 655 -18.71 -7.11 -12.92
CA VAL A 655 -19.81 -7.59 -13.78
C VAL A 655 -20.82 -8.42 -12.97
N HIS A 656 -20.37 -9.31 -12.09
CA HIS A 656 -21.24 -10.17 -11.28
C HIS A 656 -22.07 -9.36 -10.28
N LEU A 657 -21.41 -8.46 -9.55
CA LEU A 657 -22.10 -7.56 -8.63
C LEU A 657 -23.08 -6.64 -9.38
N ALA A 658 -22.75 -6.20 -10.59
CA ALA A 658 -23.65 -5.39 -11.40
C ALA A 658 -24.91 -6.16 -11.85
N ALA A 659 -24.82 -7.49 -12.01
CA ALA A 659 -25.96 -8.34 -12.31
C ALA A 659 -26.85 -8.57 -11.08
N LEU A 660 -26.26 -8.61 -9.88
CA LEU A 660 -26.97 -8.77 -8.60
C LEU A 660 -27.61 -7.47 -8.07
N THR A 661 -27.32 -6.33 -8.69
CA THR A 661 -27.66 -5.00 -8.15
C THR A 661 -28.67 -4.25 -9.01
N GLU A 662 -29.63 -3.59 -8.37
CA GLU A 662 -30.64 -2.74 -9.01
C GLU A 662 -29.98 -1.63 -9.86
N PRO A 663 -30.23 -1.58 -11.18
CA PRO A 663 -29.72 -0.53 -12.05
C PRO A 663 -30.18 0.87 -11.63
N GLY A 664 -29.30 1.86 -11.76
CA GLY A 664 -29.57 3.28 -11.47
C GLY A 664 -29.58 3.67 -9.99
N LYS A 665 -29.96 2.76 -9.09
CA LYS A 665 -30.07 3.04 -7.64
C LYS A 665 -29.00 2.36 -6.79
N GLY A 666 -28.42 1.26 -7.27
CA GLY A 666 -27.44 0.48 -6.53
C GLY A 666 -26.23 1.26 -6.04
N ARG A 667 -25.71 0.88 -4.87
CA ARG A 667 -24.43 1.35 -4.32
C ARG A 667 -23.55 0.16 -4.00
N TRP A 668 -22.28 0.25 -4.38
CA TRP A 668 -21.24 -0.68 -3.94
C TRP A 668 -20.23 0.09 -3.10
N VAL A 669 -20.23 -0.21 -1.81
CA VAL A 669 -19.39 0.44 -0.81
C VAL A 669 -18.25 -0.48 -0.47
N VAL A 670 -17.03 0.02 -0.62
CA VAL A 670 -15.80 -0.76 -0.49
C VAL A 670 -14.93 -0.12 0.59
N VAL A 671 -14.48 -0.91 1.55
CA VAL A 671 -13.39 -0.55 2.46
C VAL A 671 -12.17 -1.36 2.05
N SER A 672 -11.09 -0.68 1.65
CA SER A 672 -9.89 -1.30 1.07
C SER A 672 -8.61 -0.71 1.65
N TYR A 673 -7.53 -1.49 1.64
CA TYR A 673 -6.19 -1.01 1.98
C TYR A 673 -5.55 -0.12 0.91
N ASN A 674 -6.05 -0.18 -0.34
CA ASN A 674 -5.34 0.39 -1.49
C ASN A 674 -6.11 1.58 -2.07
N GLU A 675 -5.35 2.60 -2.46
CA GLU A 675 -5.83 3.79 -3.16
C GLU A 675 -6.20 3.50 -4.62
N ASP A 676 -5.55 2.54 -5.28
CA ASP A 676 -5.77 2.24 -6.70
C ASP A 676 -6.31 0.82 -6.86
N ARG A 677 -7.45 0.55 -6.20
CA ARG A 677 -8.00 -0.80 -6.14
C ARG A 677 -8.61 -1.25 -7.47
N PHE A 678 -9.38 -0.39 -8.14
CA PHE A 678 -10.18 -0.79 -9.31
C PHE A 678 -9.54 -0.34 -10.63
N PRO A 679 -9.03 -1.26 -11.48
CA PRO A 679 -8.28 -0.92 -12.70
C PRO A 679 -9.16 -0.31 -13.81
N PHE A 680 -10.47 -0.31 -13.65
CA PHE A 680 -11.44 0.29 -14.56
C PHE A 680 -11.83 1.73 -14.19
N PHE A 681 -11.21 2.35 -13.17
CA PHE A 681 -11.35 3.78 -12.92
C PHE A 681 -10.05 4.54 -13.21
N SER A 682 -10.17 5.86 -13.36
CA SER A 682 -9.01 6.72 -13.59
C SER A 682 -8.16 6.85 -12.31
N PRO A 683 -6.82 6.79 -12.39
CA PRO A 683 -6.02 6.62 -13.61
C PRO A 683 -6.10 5.20 -14.16
N PHE A 684 -6.38 5.08 -15.47
CA PHE A 684 -6.47 3.77 -16.10
C PHE A 684 -5.08 3.13 -16.18
N VAL A 685 -5.01 1.85 -15.84
CA VAL A 685 -3.81 1.03 -16.03
C VAL A 685 -3.52 0.86 -17.52
N ALA A 686 -2.24 0.90 -17.90
CA ALA A 686 -1.82 0.97 -19.30
C ALA A 686 -1.76 -0.41 -19.95
N THR A 687 -1.51 -1.47 -19.16
CA THR A 687 -1.23 -2.81 -19.68
C THR A 687 -2.14 -3.87 -19.08
N HIS A 688 -2.34 -4.97 -19.82
CA HIS A 688 -3.08 -6.14 -19.34
C HIS A 688 -2.44 -6.76 -18.09
N ALA A 689 -1.10 -6.72 -17.99
CA ALA A 689 -0.37 -7.18 -16.80
C ALA A 689 -0.65 -6.34 -15.54
N GLU A 690 -1.02 -5.07 -15.71
CA GLU A 690 -1.49 -4.18 -14.63
C GLU A 690 -3.00 -4.28 -14.41
N GLY A 691 -3.68 -5.21 -15.08
CA GLY A 691 -5.11 -5.45 -14.95
C GLY A 691 -5.98 -4.70 -15.96
N ALA A 692 -5.44 -4.15 -17.07
CA ALA A 692 -6.26 -3.54 -18.11
C ALA A 692 -7.16 -4.58 -18.80
N LEU A 693 -8.45 -4.29 -18.94
CA LEU A 693 -9.36 -5.12 -19.74
C LEU A 693 -9.10 -4.87 -21.23
N ARG A 694 -8.91 -5.95 -22.00
CA ARG A 694 -8.63 -5.84 -23.44
C ARG A 694 -9.91 -5.57 -24.24
N ASP A 695 -9.80 -4.73 -25.27
CA ASP A 695 -10.92 -4.35 -26.13
C ASP A 695 -11.53 -5.54 -26.88
N ASP A 696 -10.71 -6.51 -27.31
CA ASP A 696 -11.20 -7.71 -28.01
C ASP A 696 -12.10 -8.60 -27.13
N ILE A 697 -11.90 -8.59 -25.82
CA ILE A 697 -12.77 -9.28 -24.86
C ILE A 697 -14.14 -8.59 -24.76
N ILE A 698 -14.15 -7.25 -24.77
CA ILE A 698 -15.37 -6.44 -24.75
C ILE A 698 -16.15 -6.61 -26.07
N GLU A 699 -15.44 -6.56 -27.20
CA GLU A 699 -15.99 -6.79 -28.54
C GLU A 699 -16.60 -8.19 -28.69
N ALA A 700 -16.00 -9.19 -28.03
CA ALA A 700 -16.51 -10.56 -27.95
C ALA A 700 -17.68 -10.75 -26.96
N GLY A 701 -18.21 -9.66 -26.39
CA GLY A 701 -19.46 -9.63 -25.64
C GLY A 701 -19.32 -9.67 -24.12
N PHE A 702 -18.11 -9.56 -23.58
CA PHE A 702 -17.93 -9.35 -22.15
C PHE A 702 -18.38 -7.91 -21.77
N PRO A 703 -19.22 -7.73 -20.74
CA PRO A 703 -19.65 -6.39 -20.32
C PRO A 703 -18.48 -5.55 -19.80
N ASP A 704 -18.35 -4.33 -20.30
CA ASP A 704 -17.32 -3.37 -19.83
C ASP A 704 -17.69 -2.79 -18.44
N PRO A 705 -16.92 -3.07 -17.36
CA PRO A 705 -17.19 -2.56 -16.03
C PRO A 705 -17.27 -1.03 -15.93
N LYS A 706 -16.54 -0.30 -16.80
CA LYS A 706 -16.57 1.17 -16.87
C LYS A 706 -17.96 1.73 -17.18
N ARG A 707 -18.80 0.92 -17.82
CA ARG A 707 -20.17 1.28 -18.19
C ARG A 707 -21.19 0.84 -17.13
N LEU A 708 -20.79 -0.01 -16.18
CA LEU A 708 -21.68 -0.60 -15.17
C LEU A 708 -21.65 0.17 -13.85
N TRP A 709 -20.51 0.77 -13.52
CA TRP A 709 -20.28 1.48 -12.27
C TRP A 709 -19.70 2.88 -12.50
N THR A 710 -20.12 3.84 -11.69
CA THR A 710 -19.55 5.19 -11.62
C THR A 710 -18.97 5.42 -10.23
N LEU A 711 -17.73 5.86 -10.13
CA LEU A 711 -17.13 6.24 -8.85
C LEU A 711 -17.78 7.55 -8.36
N VAL A 712 -18.53 7.47 -7.26
CA VAL A 712 -19.20 8.63 -6.63
C VAL A 712 -18.28 9.30 -5.62
N GLU A 713 -17.62 8.48 -4.80
CA GLU A 713 -16.78 8.95 -3.72
C GLU A 713 -15.57 8.03 -3.58
N LYS A 714 -14.40 8.65 -3.35
CA LYS A 714 -13.17 7.99 -2.94
C LYS A 714 -12.54 8.86 -1.87
N ARG A 715 -12.39 8.34 -0.66
CA ARG A 715 -11.76 9.08 0.44
C ARG A 715 -10.95 8.20 1.36
N GLN A 716 -9.96 8.82 1.98
CA GLN A 716 -9.14 8.20 3.00
C GLN A 716 -9.85 8.34 4.37
N VAL A 717 -9.85 7.27 5.16
CA VAL A 717 -10.46 7.21 6.49
C VAL A 717 -9.42 6.75 7.50
N LYS A 718 -9.23 7.54 8.54
CA LYS A 718 -8.33 7.21 9.64
C LYS A 718 -8.92 6.06 10.47
N VAL A 719 -8.10 5.06 10.75
CA VAL A 719 -8.47 3.94 11.62
C VAL A 719 -8.54 4.43 13.07
N PRO A 720 -9.65 4.21 13.78
CA PRO A 720 -9.72 4.54 15.19
C PRO A 720 -8.70 3.70 15.99
N PRO A 721 -8.12 4.26 17.05
CA PRO A 721 -7.34 3.45 17.98
C PRO A 721 -8.24 2.35 18.58
N PRO A 722 -7.71 1.14 18.85
CA PRO A 722 -8.50 0.03 19.37
C PRO A 722 -9.25 0.43 20.64
N SER A 723 -10.57 0.14 20.69
CA SER A 723 -11.42 0.41 21.84
C SER A 723 -11.06 -0.51 23.03
N LEU A 724 -11.07 0.05 24.24
CA LEU A 724 -10.74 -0.60 25.52
C LEU A 724 -11.67 -1.78 25.93
N ASP A 725 -12.73 -2.07 25.16
CA ASP A 725 -13.79 -3.00 25.56
C ASP A 725 -13.54 -4.47 25.17
N GLY A 726 -12.38 -4.80 24.61
CA GLY A 726 -11.99 -6.14 24.19
C GLY A 726 -11.05 -6.86 25.16
N GLY A 727 -11.42 -6.97 26.44
CA GLY A 727 -10.70 -7.78 27.44
C GLY A 727 -10.19 -6.97 28.63
N MET A 728 -10.36 -7.51 29.84
CA MET A 728 -9.93 -6.87 31.10
C MET A 728 -8.46 -6.43 31.04
N VAL A 729 -8.22 -5.14 30.84
CA VAL A 729 -6.90 -4.52 31.02
C VAL A 729 -6.92 -3.80 32.36
N THR A 730 -6.15 -4.33 33.31
CA THR A 730 -5.75 -3.63 34.53
C THR A 730 -5.12 -2.27 34.15
N GLU A 731 -5.47 -1.20 34.87
CA GLU A 731 -5.18 0.25 34.68
C GLU A 731 -3.70 0.69 34.47
N ALA A 732 -2.81 -0.15 33.96
CA ALA A 732 -1.40 0.14 33.77
C ALA A 732 -0.89 -0.27 32.37
N ARG A 733 -1.37 0.37 31.30
CA ARG A 733 -0.63 0.36 30.01
C ARG A 733 -0.64 1.76 29.38
N ARG A 734 0.58 2.29 29.22
CA ARG A 734 0.90 3.63 28.71
C ARG A 734 0.50 3.78 27.25
N VAL A 735 0.00 4.97 26.93
CA VAL A 735 -0.34 5.41 25.57
C VAL A 735 0.95 5.51 24.74
N VAL A 736 1.15 4.58 23.81
CA VAL A 736 2.16 4.65 22.75
C VAL A 736 1.53 5.40 21.56
N HIS A 737 2.22 6.41 21.02
CA HIS A 737 1.75 7.12 19.83
C HIS A 737 1.91 6.23 18.58
N THR A 738 0.86 5.50 18.21
CA THR A 738 0.80 4.74 16.96
C THR A 738 0.68 5.71 15.78
N PRO A 739 1.44 5.56 14.68
CA PRO A 739 1.21 6.35 13.47
C PRO A 739 -0.22 6.12 12.97
N ASP A 740 -0.82 7.19 12.45
CA ASP A 740 -2.17 7.12 11.93
C ASP A 740 -2.23 6.12 10.77
N VAL A 741 -2.96 5.02 10.98
CA VAL A 741 -3.28 4.07 9.91
C VAL A 741 -4.51 4.60 9.18
N PHE A 742 -4.52 4.47 7.86
CA PHE A 742 -5.63 4.90 7.03
C PHE A 742 -6.06 3.77 6.10
N HIS A 743 -7.37 3.68 5.88
CA HIS A 743 -7.99 2.84 4.86
C HIS A 743 -8.68 3.72 3.82
N TRP A 744 -9.00 3.15 2.67
CA TRP A 744 -9.73 3.81 1.59
C TRP A 744 -11.18 3.35 1.57
N VAL A 745 -12.08 4.31 1.47
CA VAL A 745 -13.50 4.07 1.22
C VAL A 745 -13.82 4.47 -0.21
N TYR A 746 -14.44 3.56 -0.95
CA TYR A 746 -15.01 3.82 -2.27
C TYR A 746 -16.53 3.67 -2.19
N VAL A 747 -17.24 4.58 -2.86
CA VAL A 747 -18.68 4.46 -3.10
C VAL A 747 -18.89 4.49 -4.60
N LEU A 748 -19.34 3.37 -5.16
CA LEU A 748 -19.64 3.23 -6.58
C LEU A 748 -21.16 3.23 -6.76
N ALA A 749 -21.66 3.99 -7.72
CA ALA A 749 -23.06 3.97 -8.12
C ALA A 749 -23.26 3.04 -9.32
N ARG A 750 -24.29 2.20 -9.24
CA ARG A 750 -24.73 1.35 -10.34
C ARG A 750 -25.37 2.22 -11.42
N THR A 751 -24.94 2.07 -12.67
CA THR A 751 -25.54 2.77 -13.82
C THR A 751 -26.87 2.13 -14.25
N ASP A 752 -27.60 2.76 -15.18
CA ASP A 752 -28.85 2.24 -15.74
C ASP A 752 -28.66 1.10 -16.77
N VAL A 753 -27.40 0.69 -17.04
CA VAL A 753 -27.10 -0.37 -18.00
C VAL A 753 -27.64 -1.70 -17.49
N GLN A 754 -28.62 -2.26 -18.19
CA GLN A 754 -29.22 -3.56 -17.84
C GLN A 754 -28.31 -4.72 -18.26
N LEU A 755 -28.25 -5.74 -17.40
CA LEU A 755 -27.54 -6.99 -17.63
C LEU A 755 -28.52 -8.16 -17.57
N MET A 756 -28.29 -9.18 -18.40
CA MET A 756 -29.06 -10.42 -18.39
C MET A 756 -28.13 -11.63 -18.36
N MET A 757 -28.55 -12.68 -17.66
CA MET A 757 -27.94 -14.01 -17.75
C MET A 757 -28.39 -14.69 -19.04
N ARG A 758 -27.51 -15.44 -19.70
CA ARG A 758 -27.93 -16.37 -20.75
C ARG A 758 -28.61 -17.58 -20.12
N ASP A 759 -29.78 -17.95 -20.63
CA ASP A 759 -30.44 -19.19 -20.26
C ASP A 759 -29.53 -20.37 -20.61
N SER A 760 -29.26 -21.24 -19.64
CA SER A 760 -28.45 -22.46 -19.81
C SER A 760 -29.12 -23.53 -20.69
N ALA A 761 -30.16 -23.18 -21.45
CA ALA A 761 -31.07 -24.11 -22.12
C ALA A 761 -31.13 -23.89 -23.64
N SER A 762 -30.02 -24.20 -24.31
CA SER A 762 -30.05 -24.71 -25.70
C SER A 762 -28.65 -25.23 -26.08
N GLY A 763 -28.32 -26.41 -25.55
CA GLY A 763 -27.20 -27.25 -25.95
C GLY A 763 -27.61 -28.70 -25.84
#